data_AF-A0A7L1MFT4-F1
#
_entry.id   AF-A0A7L1MFT4-F1
#
_cell.length_a   1.000
_cell.length_b   1.000
_cell.length_c   1.000
_cell.angle_alpha   90.00
_cell.angle_beta   90.00
_cell.angle_gamma   90.00
#
_symmetry.space_group_name_H-M   'P 1'
#
loop_
_entity.id
_entity.type
_entity.pdbx_description
1 polymer ?
#
loop_
_entity_poly.entity_id
_entity_poly.type
_entity_poly.pdbx_seq_one_letter_code
_entity_poly.pdbx_strand_id
1 'polypeptide(L)'
;VSPFDWSSIDTSHLPSSYKTNSQQEEQLLQLADHFFQQYMHLCPDRKPLFIYPVNECGVQKFVSTTVRPTLLPFPDLYYWSGCASFVCDYLIMEPLKCPITPPSSLYSPTTILKYQRGNCFDFTVLLCSLLIGAGYDAYCVHGYATLEMCSLDQTQEVCPLLRKPPEVPEEEDPNKYRIRYPLEPQSKYELQQKAKEEEETESAQGEEIEEEVVTEETKPKRDPLHGLRVHAWVLVLPGKRKVPETFFINPFTGYQHSPTDECFLGIESIWNHRNYWVNMQDCRTGCKDLSFDLSDPICWEIMLSESNEPSQSSTESPTKGTDDMENEEIDMSFDMPLSWVAQIRISSREYENPFSRGKKVSLYDKAKLEKWAAYANEDGLVERLTVYADSDRTEELEVKEWFKHREDLLYMREVDKQTQLITDHFRPGHPLLLKAHSYTSLEPETGHTVEFYHTARVDGLWKRFENATEMTEYFMGREDFLHMRHIEFGEREKQMEKPGVRANANPRPIVQIKEYFNRNPEKPADEDIEQRIFMVLDDVIQLTYHLELHDTIASTVVFCRVIGREKREDEIFLSRENTVKYQPWSSEKHKNMLHLYDLLWELRAEQKDLKQLVRDSEAEMLNILTVREDEEANIKLSVSTYSTANREQQHE
;
A
#
# COMPACT_ATOMS: atom_id res chain seq x y z
N VAL A 1 2.92 -15.70 -27.75
CA VAL A 1 1.51 -16.15 -27.66
C VAL A 1 0.87 -15.87 -29.01
N SER A 2 0.30 -16.87 -29.68
CA SER A 2 -0.43 -16.63 -30.94
C SER A 2 -1.60 -15.66 -30.68
N PRO A 3 -1.87 -14.71 -31.59
CA PRO A 3 -3.00 -13.79 -31.43
C PRO A 3 -4.30 -14.59 -31.34
N PHE A 4 -5.17 -14.23 -30.38
CA PHE A 4 -6.47 -14.86 -30.25
C PHE A 4 -7.34 -14.45 -31.45
N ASP A 5 -7.97 -15.44 -32.07
CA ASP A 5 -8.82 -15.20 -33.23
C ASP A 5 -10.26 -15.00 -32.81
N TRP A 6 -10.70 -13.74 -32.76
CA TRP A 6 -12.07 -13.36 -32.47
C TRP A 6 -13.09 -13.91 -33.48
N SER A 7 -12.67 -14.39 -34.66
CA SER A 7 -13.58 -15.05 -35.60
C SER A 7 -13.98 -16.48 -35.19
N SER A 8 -13.29 -17.05 -34.19
CA SER A 8 -13.51 -18.40 -33.67
C SER A 8 -14.47 -18.47 -32.47
N ILE A 9 -15.13 -17.36 -32.11
CA ILE A 9 -16.09 -17.32 -31.00
C ILE A 9 -17.27 -18.26 -31.27
N ASP A 10 -17.57 -19.09 -30.28
CA ASP A 10 -18.78 -19.91 -30.30
C ASP A 10 -20.01 -19.07 -29.92
N THR A 11 -20.82 -18.75 -30.93
CA THR A 11 -22.06 -17.98 -30.82
C THR A 11 -23.31 -18.86 -30.73
N SER A 12 -23.17 -20.19 -30.76
CA SER A 12 -24.31 -21.12 -30.83
C SER A 12 -25.21 -20.99 -29.61
N HIS A 13 -24.62 -20.92 -28.42
CA HIS A 13 -25.31 -20.85 -27.12
C HIS A 13 -25.80 -19.44 -26.73
N LEU A 14 -25.53 -18.40 -27.53
CA LEU A 14 -25.95 -17.04 -27.21
C LEU A 14 -27.47 -16.86 -27.40
N PRO A 15 -28.13 -16.06 -26.53
CA PRO A 15 -29.56 -15.75 -26.64
C PRO A 15 -29.94 -15.10 -27.98
N SER A 16 -31.22 -15.16 -28.34
CA SER A 16 -31.73 -14.54 -29.57
C SER A 16 -31.50 -13.02 -29.62
N SER A 17 -31.49 -12.33 -28.47
CA SER A 17 -31.21 -10.89 -28.39
C SER A 17 -29.85 -10.48 -28.97
N TYR A 18 -28.89 -11.41 -29.04
CA TYR A 18 -27.57 -11.19 -29.63
C TYR A 18 -27.61 -11.34 -31.15
N LYS A 19 -28.53 -12.16 -31.67
CA LYS A 19 -28.58 -12.60 -33.07
C LYS A 19 -29.57 -11.79 -33.92
N THR A 20 -30.49 -11.08 -33.28
CA THR A 20 -31.53 -10.29 -33.96
C THR A 20 -31.79 -8.97 -33.21
N ASN A 21 -32.26 -7.96 -33.93
CA ASN A 21 -32.78 -6.73 -33.35
C ASN A 21 -34.30 -6.87 -33.14
N SER A 22 -34.77 -6.34 -32.02
CA SER A 22 -36.19 -6.09 -31.78
C SER A 22 -36.67 -4.88 -32.60
N GLN A 23 -37.98 -4.73 -32.75
CA GLN A 23 -38.56 -3.59 -33.47
C GLN A 23 -38.13 -2.23 -32.87
N GLN A 24 -38.02 -2.14 -31.54
CA GLN A 24 -37.54 -0.94 -30.86
C GLN A 24 -36.06 -0.69 -31.15
N GLU A 25 -35.21 -1.72 -31.14
CA GLU A 25 -33.80 -1.57 -31.51
C GLU A 25 -33.62 -1.16 -32.98
N GLU A 26 -34.45 -1.67 -33.90
CA GLU A 26 -34.42 -1.25 -35.30
C GLU A 26 -34.80 0.23 -35.47
N GLN A 27 -35.83 0.70 -34.76
CA GLN A 27 -36.20 2.11 -34.74
C GLN A 27 -35.09 2.98 -34.16
N LEU A 28 -34.47 2.54 -33.05
CA LEU A 28 -33.34 3.24 -32.45
C LEU A 28 -32.15 3.34 -33.42
N LEU A 29 -31.84 2.27 -34.15
CA LEU A 29 -30.77 2.28 -35.14
C LEU A 29 -31.07 3.22 -36.30
N GLN A 30 -32.33 3.35 -36.73
CA GLN A 30 -32.73 4.33 -37.74
C GLN A 30 -32.57 5.77 -37.24
N LEU A 31 -32.97 6.05 -35.98
CA LEU A 31 -32.77 7.35 -35.35
C LEU A 31 -31.27 7.68 -35.22
N ALA A 32 -30.49 6.70 -34.76
CA ALA A 32 -29.04 6.81 -34.64
C ALA A 32 -28.36 7.08 -36.00
N ASP A 33 -28.81 6.42 -37.08
CA ASP A 33 -28.29 6.65 -38.42
C ASP A 33 -28.65 8.04 -38.96
N HIS A 34 -29.88 8.50 -38.72
CA HIS A 34 -30.27 9.86 -39.09
C HIS A 34 -29.44 10.90 -38.33
N PHE A 35 -29.28 10.74 -37.01
CA PHE A 35 -28.43 11.60 -36.19
C PHE A 35 -26.97 11.60 -36.70
N PHE A 36 -26.42 10.42 -37.02
CA PHE A 36 -25.09 10.28 -37.59
C PHE A 36 -24.93 11.04 -38.92
N GLN A 37 -25.90 10.91 -39.84
CA GLN A 37 -25.88 11.60 -41.13
C GLN A 37 -25.97 13.13 -40.96
N GLN A 38 -26.80 13.61 -40.03
CA GLN A 38 -26.90 15.02 -39.70
C GLN A 38 -25.58 15.55 -39.15
N TYR A 39 -24.98 14.85 -38.18
CA TYR A 39 -23.69 15.21 -37.62
C TYR A 39 -22.58 15.28 -38.68
N MET A 40 -22.50 14.27 -39.56
CA MET A 40 -21.54 14.26 -40.66
C MET A 40 -21.75 15.39 -41.68
N HIS A 41 -22.99 15.84 -41.86
CA HIS A 41 -23.31 16.98 -42.71
C HIS A 41 -22.91 18.31 -42.06
N LEU A 42 -23.17 18.48 -40.76
CA LEU A 42 -22.89 19.70 -39.99
C LEU A 42 -21.40 19.86 -39.68
N CYS A 43 -20.70 18.74 -39.43
CA CYS A 43 -19.31 18.69 -39.02
C CYS A 43 -18.45 17.83 -39.98
N PRO A 44 -18.26 18.26 -41.25
CA PRO A 44 -17.59 17.43 -42.27
C PRO A 44 -16.11 17.15 -42.00
N ASP A 45 -15.44 18.03 -41.24
CA ASP A 45 -14.02 17.90 -40.90
C ASP A 45 -13.77 17.00 -39.68
N ARG A 46 -14.81 16.62 -38.92
CA ARG A 46 -14.70 15.77 -37.73
C ARG A 46 -14.72 14.28 -38.09
N LYS A 47 -14.18 13.46 -37.19
CA LYS A 47 -14.19 12.00 -37.36
C LYS A 47 -15.61 11.43 -37.22
N PRO A 48 -15.93 10.32 -37.91
CA PRO A 48 -17.18 9.58 -37.71
C PRO A 48 -17.38 9.15 -36.26
N LEU A 49 -18.61 9.29 -35.76
CA LEU A 49 -19.01 8.86 -34.43
C LEU A 49 -19.06 7.33 -34.31
N PHE A 50 -18.79 6.83 -33.11
CA PHE A 50 -18.88 5.41 -32.76
C PHE A 50 -20.25 5.11 -32.13
N ILE A 51 -21.23 4.72 -32.97
CA ILE A 51 -22.65 4.64 -32.56
C ILE A 51 -23.24 3.23 -32.61
N TYR A 52 -23.05 2.50 -33.72
CA TYR A 52 -23.66 1.19 -33.95
C TYR A 52 -22.67 0.10 -34.43
N PRO A 53 -21.63 -0.25 -33.65
CA PRO A 53 -20.72 -1.33 -34.01
C PRO A 53 -21.44 -2.67 -34.16
N VAL A 54 -20.80 -3.64 -34.84
CA VAL A 54 -21.30 -5.01 -34.89
C VAL A 54 -20.91 -5.79 -33.63
N ASN A 55 -21.81 -6.62 -33.11
CA ASN A 55 -21.49 -7.51 -31.99
C ASN A 55 -20.83 -8.83 -32.45
N GLU A 56 -20.60 -9.76 -31.52
CA GLU A 56 -20.06 -11.10 -31.79
C GLU A 56 -20.86 -11.94 -32.81
N CYS A 57 -22.14 -11.63 -33.02
CA CYS A 57 -22.99 -12.33 -33.97
C CYS A 57 -23.08 -11.61 -35.33
N GLY A 58 -22.34 -10.52 -35.52
CA GLY A 58 -22.38 -9.71 -36.75
C GLY A 58 -23.61 -8.82 -36.87
N VAL A 59 -24.33 -8.57 -35.77
CA VAL A 59 -25.52 -7.72 -35.72
C VAL A 59 -25.12 -6.33 -35.26
N GLN A 60 -25.57 -5.29 -35.97
CA GLN A 60 -25.39 -3.90 -35.54
C GLN A 60 -26.21 -3.63 -34.29
N LYS A 61 -25.55 -3.12 -33.25
CA LYS A 61 -26.14 -2.79 -31.96
C LYS A 61 -25.72 -1.38 -31.56
N PHE A 62 -26.66 -0.62 -31.01
CA PHE A 62 -26.38 0.71 -30.48
C PHE A 62 -25.47 0.61 -29.24
N VAL A 63 -24.44 1.45 -29.13
CA VAL A 63 -23.43 1.33 -28.06
C VAL A 63 -24.01 1.41 -26.65
N SER A 64 -25.04 2.24 -26.42
CA SER A 64 -25.70 2.38 -25.11
C SER A 64 -26.46 1.12 -24.69
N THR A 65 -27.00 0.35 -25.65
CA THR A 65 -27.72 -0.90 -25.34
C THR A 65 -26.76 -2.07 -25.04
N THR A 66 -25.46 -1.90 -25.29
CA THR A 66 -24.42 -2.85 -24.85
C THR A 66 -24.07 -2.68 -23.36
N VAL A 67 -24.31 -1.50 -22.78
CA VAL A 67 -24.12 -1.25 -21.34
C VAL A 67 -25.23 -1.96 -20.57
N ARG A 68 -24.85 -2.88 -19.68
CA ARG A 68 -25.79 -3.69 -18.89
C ARG A 68 -25.60 -3.43 -17.39
N PRO A 69 -26.27 -2.41 -16.82
CA PRO A 69 -26.20 -2.12 -15.40
C PRO A 69 -26.45 -3.38 -14.56
N THR A 70 -25.44 -3.82 -13.81
CA THR A 70 -25.51 -5.06 -13.03
C THR A 70 -24.81 -4.89 -11.67
N LEU A 71 -25.56 -5.10 -10.59
CA LEU A 71 -25.00 -5.21 -9.24
C LEU A 71 -24.62 -6.67 -8.96
N LEU A 72 -23.35 -6.89 -8.59
CA LEU A 72 -22.84 -8.21 -8.22
C LEU A 72 -22.91 -8.43 -6.70
N PRO A 73 -22.95 -9.67 -6.20
CA PRO A 73 -23.11 -9.95 -4.76
C PRO A 73 -21.82 -9.79 -3.92
N PHE A 74 -20.79 -9.14 -4.45
CA PHE A 74 -19.48 -8.98 -3.80
C PHE A 74 -19.34 -7.56 -3.23
N PRO A 75 -19.13 -7.40 -1.90
CA PRO A 75 -19.08 -6.08 -1.26
C PRO A 75 -18.00 -5.13 -1.83
N ASP A 76 -16.84 -5.64 -2.22
CA ASP A 76 -15.76 -4.79 -2.75
C ASP A 76 -16.17 -4.15 -4.09
N LEU A 77 -17.00 -4.84 -4.88
CA LEU A 77 -17.55 -4.33 -6.14
C LEU A 77 -18.67 -3.30 -5.94
N TYR A 78 -18.95 -2.87 -4.70
CA TYR A 78 -19.82 -1.72 -4.43
C TYR A 78 -19.03 -0.41 -4.49
N TYR A 79 -17.70 -0.48 -4.44
CA TYR A 79 -16.83 0.68 -4.56
C TYR A 79 -16.25 0.75 -5.97
N TRP A 80 -16.08 1.97 -6.48
CA TRP A 80 -15.55 2.16 -7.83
C TRP A 80 -14.15 1.55 -7.98
N SER A 81 -13.32 1.65 -6.93
CA SER A 81 -11.96 1.11 -6.89
C SER A 81 -11.95 -0.41 -6.96
N GLY A 82 -12.89 -1.08 -6.28
CA GLY A 82 -13.06 -2.53 -6.35
C GLY A 82 -13.51 -2.99 -7.74
N CYS A 83 -14.48 -2.30 -8.36
CA CYS A 83 -14.87 -2.57 -9.75
C CYS A 83 -13.68 -2.41 -10.72
N ALA A 84 -12.94 -1.31 -10.59
CA ALA A 84 -11.82 -0.98 -11.46
C ALA A 84 -10.67 -2.00 -11.31
N SER A 85 -10.28 -2.33 -10.07
CA SER A 85 -9.27 -3.35 -9.80
C SER A 85 -9.69 -4.71 -10.34
N PHE A 86 -10.94 -5.12 -10.12
CA PHE A 86 -11.43 -6.41 -10.62
C PHE A 86 -11.37 -6.49 -12.14
N VAL A 87 -11.90 -5.51 -12.89
CA VAL A 87 -11.90 -5.53 -14.36
C VAL A 87 -10.47 -5.54 -14.92
N CYS A 88 -9.62 -4.68 -14.36
CA CYS A 88 -8.20 -4.57 -14.71
C CYS A 88 -7.47 -5.90 -14.49
N ASP A 89 -7.70 -6.58 -13.37
CA ASP A 89 -7.02 -7.84 -13.01
C ASP A 89 -7.62 -9.06 -13.71
N TYR A 90 -8.92 -9.03 -14.01
CA TYR A 90 -9.66 -10.14 -14.64
C TYR A 90 -9.42 -10.26 -16.14
N LEU A 91 -9.33 -9.12 -16.84
CA LEU A 91 -9.20 -9.09 -18.29
C LEU A 91 -7.75 -8.93 -18.75
N ILE A 92 -7.40 -9.62 -19.84
CA ILE A 92 -6.15 -9.40 -20.57
C ILE A 92 -6.40 -8.33 -21.64
N MET A 93 -5.60 -7.27 -21.62
CA MET A 93 -5.65 -6.22 -22.63
C MET A 93 -5.20 -6.76 -24.00
N GLU A 94 -6.00 -6.50 -25.03
CA GLU A 94 -5.64 -6.67 -26.43
C GLU A 94 -5.70 -5.31 -27.15
N PRO A 95 -4.63 -4.90 -27.86
CA PRO A 95 -4.59 -3.62 -28.53
C PRO A 95 -5.57 -3.59 -29.72
N LEU A 96 -6.02 -2.38 -30.08
CA LEU A 96 -6.83 -2.18 -31.28
C LEU A 96 -6.04 -2.60 -32.53
N LYS A 97 -6.72 -3.24 -33.49
CA LYS A 97 -6.12 -3.62 -34.80
C LYS A 97 -5.50 -2.42 -35.51
N CYS A 98 -6.14 -1.26 -35.39
CA CYS A 98 -5.64 0.01 -35.87
C CYS A 98 -5.79 1.04 -34.75
N PRO A 99 -4.71 1.71 -34.31
CA PRO A 99 -4.76 2.59 -33.15
C PRO A 99 -5.48 3.92 -33.43
N ILE A 100 -5.72 4.29 -34.69
CA ILE A 100 -6.29 5.59 -35.09
C ILE A 100 -7.78 5.54 -35.42
N THR A 101 -8.39 4.36 -35.35
CA THR A 101 -9.82 4.16 -35.65
C THR A 101 -10.48 3.34 -34.55
N PRO A 102 -11.72 3.65 -34.17
CA PRO A 102 -12.48 2.82 -33.23
C PRO A 102 -12.64 1.39 -33.79
N PRO A 103 -12.85 0.39 -32.91
CA PRO A 103 -13.00 -0.99 -33.34
C PRO A 103 -14.27 -1.16 -34.19
N SER A 104 -14.21 -2.00 -35.22
CA SER A 104 -15.40 -2.31 -36.05
C SER A 104 -16.48 -3.08 -35.27
N SER A 105 -16.07 -3.77 -34.22
CA SER A 105 -16.89 -4.69 -33.44
C SER A 105 -16.78 -4.36 -31.97
N LEU A 106 -17.91 -4.43 -31.26
CA LEU A 106 -17.99 -4.24 -29.81
C LEU A 106 -18.63 -5.47 -29.19
N TYR A 107 -17.88 -6.18 -28.38
CA TYR A 107 -18.32 -7.44 -27.80
C TYR A 107 -19.14 -7.19 -26.53
N SER A 108 -20.12 -8.07 -26.28
CA SER A 108 -20.88 -7.98 -25.05
C SER A 108 -20.02 -8.22 -23.79
N PRO A 109 -20.31 -7.55 -22.67
CA PRO A 109 -19.70 -7.83 -21.36
C PRO A 109 -19.65 -9.32 -21.00
N THR A 110 -20.69 -10.09 -21.34
CA THR A 110 -20.75 -11.53 -21.07
C THR A 110 -19.74 -12.34 -21.90
N THR A 111 -19.50 -11.95 -23.16
CA THR A 111 -18.52 -12.61 -24.02
C THR A 111 -17.11 -12.26 -23.58
N ILE A 112 -16.88 -10.99 -23.24
CA ILE A 112 -15.59 -10.51 -22.71
C ILE A 112 -15.22 -11.22 -21.41
N LEU A 113 -16.18 -11.41 -20.49
CA LEU A 113 -15.94 -12.17 -19.27
C LEU A 113 -15.60 -13.64 -19.56
N LYS A 114 -16.31 -14.29 -20.50
CA LYS A 114 -16.07 -15.69 -20.87
C LYS A 114 -14.66 -15.94 -21.43
N TYR A 115 -14.14 -15.01 -22.24
CA TYR A 115 -12.82 -15.16 -22.88
C TYR A 115 -11.69 -14.44 -22.13
N GLN A 116 -12.02 -13.63 -21.11
CA GLN A 116 -11.10 -12.86 -20.26
C GLN A 116 -10.11 -11.99 -21.04
N ARG A 117 -10.55 -11.43 -22.18
CA ARG A 117 -9.75 -10.63 -23.11
C ARG A 117 -10.61 -9.54 -23.71
N GLY A 118 -10.02 -8.40 -24.02
CA GLY A 118 -10.75 -7.31 -24.68
C GLY A 118 -9.86 -6.10 -24.97
N ASN A 119 -10.38 -5.17 -25.76
CA ASN A 119 -9.76 -3.88 -26.00
C ASN A 119 -10.27 -2.80 -25.04
N CYS A 120 -9.81 -1.56 -25.18
CA CYS A 120 -10.19 -0.45 -24.29
C CYS A 120 -11.71 -0.18 -24.25
N PHE A 121 -12.43 -0.36 -25.35
CA PHE A 121 -13.88 -0.20 -25.38
C PHE A 121 -14.58 -1.33 -24.64
N ASP A 122 -14.14 -2.57 -24.83
CA ASP A 122 -14.69 -3.73 -24.16
C ASP A 122 -14.55 -3.62 -22.63
N PHE A 123 -13.35 -3.22 -22.17
CA PHE A 123 -13.11 -3.00 -20.74
C PHE A 123 -13.99 -1.86 -20.20
N THR A 124 -14.07 -0.74 -20.93
CA THR A 124 -14.85 0.44 -20.53
C THR A 124 -16.33 0.09 -20.37
N VAL A 125 -16.92 -0.64 -21.33
CA VAL A 125 -18.33 -1.02 -21.28
C VAL A 125 -18.61 -1.99 -20.13
N LEU A 126 -17.72 -2.96 -19.87
CA LEU A 126 -17.83 -3.84 -18.71
C LEU A 126 -17.76 -3.05 -17.39
N LEU A 127 -16.73 -2.20 -17.23
CA LEU A 127 -16.52 -1.41 -16.02
C LEU A 127 -17.70 -0.44 -15.77
N CYS A 128 -18.13 0.29 -16.79
CA CYS A 128 -19.27 1.19 -16.72
C CYS A 128 -20.57 0.44 -16.34
N SER A 129 -20.79 -0.75 -16.91
CA SER A 129 -21.93 -1.62 -16.54
C SER A 129 -21.95 -2.01 -15.06
N LEU A 130 -20.79 -2.29 -14.46
CA LEU A 130 -20.68 -2.60 -13.03
C LEU A 130 -20.87 -1.36 -12.16
N LEU A 131 -20.27 -0.23 -12.54
CA LEU A 131 -20.36 1.03 -11.80
C LEU A 131 -21.79 1.58 -11.76
N ILE A 132 -22.50 1.59 -12.89
CA ILE A 132 -23.90 1.99 -12.95
C ILE A 132 -24.76 1.02 -12.13
N GLY A 133 -24.48 -0.29 -12.20
CA GLY A 133 -25.14 -1.28 -11.36
C GLY A 133 -24.94 -1.05 -9.87
N ALA A 134 -23.75 -0.61 -9.47
CA ALA A 134 -23.43 -0.17 -8.12
C ALA A 134 -24.07 1.18 -7.75
N GLY A 135 -24.64 1.92 -8.70
CA GLY A 135 -25.33 3.20 -8.46
C GLY A 135 -24.46 4.45 -8.65
N TYR A 136 -23.29 4.33 -9.27
CA TYR A 136 -22.48 5.49 -9.69
C TYR A 136 -23.07 6.13 -10.95
N ASP A 137 -22.83 7.43 -11.12
CA ASP A 137 -23.15 8.14 -12.35
C ASP A 137 -21.99 8.02 -13.34
N ALA A 138 -21.94 6.89 -14.04
CA ALA A 138 -20.81 6.52 -14.88
C ALA A 138 -21.18 6.51 -16.37
N TYR A 139 -20.20 6.89 -17.18
CA TYR A 139 -20.29 7.03 -18.64
C TYR A 139 -19.08 6.38 -19.28
N CYS A 140 -19.29 5.66 -20.38
CA CYS A 140 -18.24 5.28 -21.29
C CYS A 140 -17.81 6.50 -22.09
N VAL A 141 -16.51 6.75 -22.18
CA VAL A 141 -15.91 7.84 -22.93
C VAL A 141 -15.19 7.27 -24.14
N HIS A 142 -15.37 7.91 -25.29
CA HIS A 142 -14.58 7.67 -26.49
C HIS A 142 -13.86 8.97 -26.86
N GLY A 143 -12.56 8.87 -27.05
CA GLY A 143 -11.72 10.01 -27.36
C GLY A 143 -10.29 9.63 -27.67
N TYR A 144 -9.37 10.53 -27.36
CA TYR A 144 -7.95 10.40 -27.67
C TYR A 144 -7.11 10.37 -26.41
N ALA A 145 -6.09 9.52 -26.39
CA ALA A 145 -5.15 9.41 -25.28
C ALA A 145 -3.71 9.24 -25.78
N THR A 146 -2.75 9.38 -24.87
CA THR A 146 -1.33 9.17 -25.16
C THR A 146 -1.02 7.71 -25.49
N LEU A 147 0.17 7.46 -26.07
CA LEU A 147 0.61 6.12 -26.43
C LEU A 147 0.65 5.19 -25.22
N GLU A 148 1.17 5.69 -24.11
CA GLU A 148 1.36 4.96 -22.85
C GLU A 148 0.01 4.46 -22.33
N MET A 149 -1.00 5.34 -22.32
CA MET A 149 -2.38 5.04 -21.94
C MET A 149 -3.01 3.99 -22.87
N CYS A 150 -2.82 4.13 -24.19
CA CYS A 150 -3.39 3.23 -25.19
C CYS A 150 -2.74 1.84 -25.21
N SER A 151 -1.46 1.76 -24.86
CA SER A 151 -0.66 0.53 -24.92
C SER A 151 -0.50 -0.17 -23.57
N LEU A 152 -1.06 0.38 -22.49
CA LEU A 152 -0.82 -0.09 -21.11
C LEU A 152 0.68 -0.15 -20.79
N ASP A 153 1.44 0.82 -21.28
CA ASP A 153 2.86 0.92 -20.98
C ASP A 153 3.06 1.79 -19.74
N GLN A 154 3.41 1.15 -18.63
CA GLN A 154 3.61 1.80 -17.34
C GLN A 154 5.10 1.92 -17.00
N THR A 155 6.00 1.58 -17.93
CA THR A 155 7.45 1.47 -17.65
C THR A 155 8.13 2.78 -17.28
N GLN A 156 7.48 3.92 -17.54
CA GLN A 156 7.95 5.26 -17.15
C GLN A 156 7.19 5.81 -15.94
N GLU A 157 6.15 5.13 -15.48
CA GLU A 157 5.38 5.56 -14.32
C GLU A 157 6.03 5.06 -13.03
N VAL A 158 6.04 5.91 -12.01
CA VAL A 158 6.41 5.50 -10.65
C VAL A 158 5.31 4.59 -10.10
N CYS A 159 5.72 3.41 -9.62
CA CYS A 159 4.82 2.43 -9.02
C CYS A 159 4.00 3.06 -7.87
N PRO A 160 2.67 2.92 -7.85
CA PRO A 160 1.84 3.55 -6.82
C PRO A 160 2.17 3.13 -5.39
N LEU A 161 2.70 1.91 -5.18
CA LEU A 161 3.11 1.42 -3.87
C LEU A 161 4.37 2.13 -3.33
N LEU A 162 5.14 2.79 -4.20
CA LEU A 162 6.32 3.57 -3.83
C LEU A 162 6.03 5.06 -3.65
N ARG A 163 4.82 5.52 -4.02
CA ARG A 163 4.44 6.92 -3.84
C ARG A 163 4.26 7.20 -2.36
N LYS A 164 5.09 8.08 -1.81
CA LYS A 164 4.88 8.62 -0.46
C LYS A 164 3.55 9.39 -0.45
N PRO A 165 2.74 9.31 0.62
CA PRO A 165 1.62 10.22 0.79
C PRO A 165 2.15 11.66 0.68
N PRO A 166 1.41 12.59 0.05
CA PRO A 166 1.82 13.98 0.04
C PRO A 166 1.99 14.45 1.48
N GLU A 167 3.22 14.84 1.84
CA GLU A 167 3.50 15.45 3.14
C GLU A 167 2.64 16.71 3.21
N VAL A 168 1.67 16.72 4.13
CA VAL A 168 0.91 17.93 4.43
C VAL A 168 1.93 18.92 4.99
N PRO A 169 2.16 20.08 4.35
CA PRO A 169 3.07 21.06 4.89
C PRO A 169 2.58 21.42 6.29
N GLU A 170 3.37 21.12 7.32
CA GLU A 170 3.13 21.71 8.64
C GLU A 170 3.26 23.23 8.45
N GLU A 171 2.17 23.96 8.65
CA GLU A 171 2.19 25.42 8.62
C GLU A 171 3.13 25.89 9.74
N GLU A 172 4.36 26.30 9.38
CA GLU A 172 5.26 26.94 10.33
C GLU A 172 4.64 28.24 10.82
N ASP A 173 4.36 28.29 12.12
CA ASP A 173 3.82 29.44 12.84
C ASP A 173 4.78 30.64 12.67
N PRO A 174 4.37 31.74 12.00
CA PRO A 174 5.27 32.84 11.60
C PRO A 174 5.77 33.74 12.75
N ASN A 175 5.55 33.36 14.01
CA ASN A 175 5.78 34.20 15.20
C ASN A 175 6.81 33.65 16.20
N LYS A 176 7.90 33.04 15.71
CA LYS A 176 9.08 32.76 16.56
C LYS A 176 10.10 33.90 16.46
N TYR A 177 10.14 34.74 17.50
CA TYR A 177 11.04 35.88 17.65
C TYR A 177 12.51 35.55 17.29
N ARG A 178 13.02 36.09 16.18
CA ARG A 178 14.46 36.07 15.85
C ARG A 178 15.20 37.12 16.67
N ILE A 179 15.84 36.70 17.76
CA ILE A 179 16.85 37.50 18.48
C ILE A 179 18.09 37.59 17.58
N ARG A 180 18.46 38.80 17.16
CA ARG A 180 19.72 39.03 16.44
C ARG A 180 20.85 39.15 17.46
N TYR A 181 21.73 38.15 17.51
CA TYR A 181 22.99 38.26 18.25
C TYR A 181 24.02 39.06 17.43
N PRO A 182 24.89 39.86 18.08
CA PRO A 182 26.02 40.48 17.43
C PRO A 182 26.97 39.43 16.86
N LEU A 183 27.56 39.70 15.69
CA LEU A 183 28.52 38.83 15.00
C LEU A 183 29.71 38.50 15.91
N GLU A 184 29.82 37.24 16.33
CA GLU A 184 31.00 36.71 17.01
C GLU A 184 32.13 36.44 16.01
N PRO A 185 33.40 36.58 16.44
CA PRO A 185 34.55 36.24 15.61
C PRO A 185 34.57 34.74 15.33
N GLN A 186 34.43 34.37 14.05
CA GLN A 186 34.36 32.98 13.60
C GLN A 186 35.67 32.22 13.89
N SER A 187 35.52 31.06 14.52
CA SER A 187 36.62 30.15 14.81
C SER A 187 37.06 29.42 13.53
N LYS A 188 38.37 29.14 13.39
CA LYS A 188 38.91 28.37 12.25
C LYS A 188 38.26 26.97 12.08
N TYR A 189 37.67 26.44 13.14
CA TYR A 189 36.97 25.16 13.12
C TYR A 189 35.60 25.25 12.43
N GLU A 190 34.87 26.36 12.61
CA GLU A 190 33.57 26.59 11.96
C GLU A 190 33.72 26.77 10.45
N LEU A 191 34.83 27.39 10.02
CA LEU A 191 35.20 27.48 8.60
C LEU A 191 35.50 26.10 7.99
N GLN A 192 36.09 25.18 8.76
CA GLN A 192 36.32 23.80 8.29
C GLN A 192 35.05 22.96 8.25
N GLN A 193 34.12 23.14 9.19
CA GLN A 193 32.81 22.48 9.11
C GLN A 193 31.98 23.01 7.94
N LYS A 194 31.95 24.32 7.72
CA LYS A 194 31.28 24.90 6.56
C LYS A 194 31.89 24.47 5.23
N ALA A 195 33.21 24.34 5.15
CA ALA A 195 33.85 23.83 3.94
C ALA A 195 33.49 22.37 3.65
N LYS A 196 33.29 21.54 4.69
CA LYS A 196 32.78 20.16 4.54
C LYS A 196 31.31 20.13 4.15
N GLU A 197 30.48 20.97 4.77
CA GLU A 197 29.07 21.11 4.39
C GLU A 197 28.95 21.64 2.95
N GLU A 198 29.81 22.57 2.53
CA GLU A 198 29.88 23.09 1.16
C GLU A 198 30.32 21.99 0.18
N GLU A 199 31.35 21.20 0.48
CA GLU A 199 31.75 20.03 -0.33
C GLU A 199 30.64 18.97 -0.42
N GLU A 200 29.93 18.69 0.67
CA GLU A 200 28.78 17.78 0.66
C GLU A 200 27.63 18.35 -0.19
N THR A 201 27.33 19.65 -0.08
CA THR A 201 26.31 20.30 -0.93
C THR A 201 26.71 20.40 -2.40
N GLU A 202 28.00 20.60 -2.72
CA GLU A 202 28.51 20.60 -4.09
C GLU A 202 28.48 19.18 -4.68
N SER A 203 28.74 18.14 -3.88
CA SER A 203 28.57 16.75 -4.32
C SER A 203 27.10 16.40 -4.55
N ALA A 204 26.19 16.84 -3.69
CA ALA A 204 24.75 16.66 -3.88
C ALA A 204 24.22 17.44 -5.09
N GLN A 205 24.72 18.67 -5.33
CA GLN A 205 24.40 19.43 -6.54
C GLN A 205 24.99 18.80 -7.81
N GLY A 206 26.16 18.19 -7.71
CA GLY A 206 26.76 17.41 -8.81
C GLY A 206 25.91 16.20 -9.18
N GLU A 207 25.41 15.47 -8.19
CA GLU A 207 24.47 14.36 -8.37
C GLU A 207 23.12 14.84 -8.95
N GLU A 208 22.58 15.96 -8.47
CA GLU A 208 21.35 16.57 -9.03
C GLU A 208 21.53 16.99 -10.50
N ILE A 209 22.68 17.57 -10.87
CA ILE A 209 22.96 17.96 -12.26
C ILE A 209 23.18 16.72 -13.14
N GLU A 210 23.83 15.67 -12.64
CA GLU A 210 23.95 14.40 -13.36
C GLU A 210 22.58 13.72 -13.54
N GLU A 211 21.70 13.74 -12.53
CA GLU A 211 20.31 13.31 -12.66
C GLU A 211 19.53 14.18 -13.67
N GLU A 212 19.75 15.49 -13.71
CA GLU A 212 19.13 16.40 -14.67
C GLU A 212 19.59 16.12 -16.11
N VAL A 213 20.87 15.81 -16.31
CA VAL A 213 21.42 15.44 -17.62
C VAL A 213 20.91 14.06 -18.08
N VAL A 214 20.79 13.09 -17.17
CA VAL A 214 20.21 11.77 -17.46
C VAL A 214 18.70 11.85 -17.77
N THR A 215 17.97 12.75 -17.11
CA THR A 215 16.55 13.01 -17.41
C THR A 215 16.35 13.73 -18.75
N GLU A 216 17.30 14.55 -19.20
CA GLU A 216 17.28 15.14 -20.54
C GLU A 216 17.49 14.10 -21.67
N GLU A 217 18.37 13.12 -21.46
CA GLU A 217 18.64 12.05 -22.42
C GLU A 217 17.53 10.99 -22.50
N THR A 218 16.70 10.88 -21.46
CA THR A 218 15.57 9.93 -21.38
C THR A 218 14.22 10.50 -21.86
N LYS A 219 14.20 11.72 -22.42
CA LYS A 219 12.96 12.29 -22.99
C LYS A 219 12.33 11.31 -24.00
N PRO A 220 11.04 10.97 -23.84
CA PRO A 220 10.39 9.97 -24.67
C PRO A 220 10.47 10.36 -26.14
N LYS A 221 10.74 9.38 -27.01
CA LYS A 221 10.72 9.57 -28.45
C LYS A 221 9.38 10.19 -28.85
N ARG A 222 9.42 11.29 -29.59
CA ARG A 222 8.20 11.99 -30.06
C ARG A 222 7.26 10.99 -30.74
N ASP A 223 6.07 10.76 -30.17
CA ASP A 223 5.07 9.85 -30.74
C ASP A 223 4.51 10.44 -32.04
N PRO A 224 4.72 9.78 -33.20
CA PRO A 224 4.20 10.25 -34.48
C PRO A 224 2.67 10.31 -34.54
N LEU A 225 1.99 9.56 -33.66
CA LEU A 225 0.52 9.47 -33.60
C LEU A 225 -0.07 10.19 -32.38
N HIS A 226 0.68 11.08 -31.73
CA HIS A 226 0.19 11.85 -30.60
C HIS A 226 -1.09 12.61 -30.97
N GLY A 227 -2.15 12.47 -30.17
CA GLY A 227 -3.47 13.07 -30.41
C GLY A 227 -4.33 12.36 -31.47
N LEU A 228 -3.82 11.31 -32.13
CA LEU A 228 -4.55 10.55 -33.14
C LEU A 228 -5.03 9.17 -32.65
N ARG A 229 -4.50 8.70 -31.52
CA ARG A 229 -4.80 7.37 -30.98
C ARG A 229 -6.15 7.35 -30.30
N VAL A 230 -7.03 6.47 -30.78
CA VAL A 230 -8.36 6.27 -30.24
C VAL A 230 -8.28 5.41 -29.00
N HIS A 231 -8.92 5.87 -27.93
CA HIS A 231 -9.02 5.17 -26.66
C HIS A 231 -10.42 5.31 -26.06
N ALA A 232 -10.72 4.45 -25.09
CA ALA A 232 -11.94 4.50 -24.32
C ALA A 232 -11.65 4.32 -22.83
N TRP A 233 -12.33 5.10 -22.01
CA TRP A 233 -12.21 5.09 -20.55
C TRP A 233 -13.54 5.43 -19.88
N VAL A 234 -13.61 5.38 -18.55
CA VAL A 234 -14.85 5.69 -17.83
C VAL A 234 -14.78 7.08 -17.21
N LEU A 235 -15.86 7.84 -17.35
CA LEU A 235 -16.12 9.10 -16.66
C LEU A 235 -17.12 8.86 -15.53
N VAL A 236 -16.82 9.36 -14.34
CA VAL A 236 -17.74 9.35 -13.20
C VAL A 236 -18.05 10.79 -12.78
N LEU A 237 -19.34 11.14 -12.78
CA LEU A 237 -19.83 12.47 -12.39
C LEU A 237 -20.13 12.55 -10.88
N PRO A 238 -20.05 13.76 -10.28
CA PRO A 238 -20.31 13.97 -8.86
C PRO A 238 -21.79 13.78 -8.49
N GLY A 239 -22.05 13.62 -7.18
CA GLY A 239 -23.39 13.59 -6.60
C GLY A 239 -23.84 12.19 -6.18
N LYS A 240 -23.93 11.22 -7.11
CA LYS A 240 -24.28 9.84 -6.74
C LYS A 240 -23.15 9.19 -5.95
N ARG A 241 -23.50 8.29 -5.00
CA ARG A 241 -22.52 7.55 -4.17
C ARG A 241 -21.52 8.43 -3.38
N LYS A 242 -21.86 9.70 -3.10
CA LYS A 242 -20.98 10.68 -2.42
C LYS A 242 -19.67 10.97 -3.16
N VAL A 243 -19.68 10.85 -4.49
CA VAL A 243 -18.55 11.30 -5.32
C VAL A 243 -18.47 12.83 -5.25
N PRO A 244 -17.35 13.42 -4.79
CA PRO A 244 -17.23 14.86 -4.58
C PRO A 244 -17.01 15.62 -5.89
N GLU A 245 -16.19 15.06 -6.78
CA GLU A 245 -15.72 15.72 -8.01
C GLU A 245 -15.73 14.73 -9.17
N THR A 246 -15.77 15.27 -10.39
CA THR A 246 -15.66 14.49 -11.62
C THR A 246 -14.27 13.86 -11.75
N PHE A 247 -14.20 12.58 -12.11
CA PHE A 247 -12.94 11.92 -12.37
C PHE A 247 -13.03 10.89 -13.49
N PHE A 248 -11.87 10.58 -14.07
CA PHE A 248 -11.72 9.51 -15.05
C PHE A 248 -11.16 8.24 -14.39
N ILE A 249 -11.54 7.09 -14.94
CA ILE A 249 -10.94 5.80 -14.59
C ILE A 249 -10.33 5.22 -15.85
N ASN A 250 -9.01 4.99 -15.84
CA ASN A 250 -8.37 4.19 -16.87
C ASN A 250 -8.77 2.72 -16.67
N PRO A 251 -9.50 2.11 -17.61
CA PRO A 251 -10.00 0.75 -17.45
C PRO A 251 -8.88 -0.30 -17.44
N PHE A 252 -7.72 -0.02 -18.05
CA PHE A 252 -6.61 -0.97 -18.13
C PHE A 252 -5.77 -1.03 -16.86
N THR A 253 -5.63 0.06 -16.13
CA THR A 253 -4.88 0.11 -14.85
C THR A 253 -5.81 0.09 -13.63
N GLY A 254 -7.05 0.54 -13.79
CA GLY A 254 -8.00 0.74 -12.72
C GLY A 254 -7.73 1.99 -11.87
N TYR A 255 -6.83 2.87 -12.31
CA TYR A 255 -6.48 4.10 -11.61
C TYR A 255 -7.46 5.23 -11.88
N GLN A 256 -7.66 6.05 -10.85
CA GLN A 256 -8.37 7.31 -10.94
C GLN A 256 -7.42 8.39 -11.46
N HIS A 257 -7.92 9.18 -12.40
CA HIS A 257 -7.23 10.33 -12.96
C HIS A 257 -8.11 11.57 -12.85
N SER A 258 -7.47 12.72 -12.66
CA SER A 258 -8.14 14.02 -12.80
C SER A 258 -8.54 14.23 -14.27
N PRO A 259 -9.67 14.89 -14.57
CA PRO A 259 -9.97 15.31 -15.93
C PRO A 259 -8.91 16.23 -16.56
N THR A 260 -8.08 16.86 -15.73
CA THR A 260 -6.99 17.73 -16.16
C THR A 260 -5.69 17.00 -16.52
N ASP A 261 -5.65 15.67 -16.40
CA ASP A 261 -4.48 14.85 -16.67
C ASP A 261 -4.10 14.91 -18.17
N GLU A 262 -2.81 15.08 -18.45
CA GLU A 262 -2.26 15.27 -19.80
C GLU A 262 -2.31 13.99 -20.64
N CYS A 263 -2.55 12.84 -20.00
CA CYS A 263 -2.75 11.57 -20.70
C CYS A 263 -4.02 11.55 -21.56
N PHE A 264 -5.02 12.39 -21.25
CA PHE A 264 -6.29 12.47 -21.99
C PHE A 264 -6.32 13.70 -22.89
N LEU A 265 -6.25 13.45 -24.20
CA LEU A 265 -6.00 14.45 -25.23
C LEU A 265 -7.29 15.03 -25.83
N GLY A 266 -8.45 14.44 -25.56
CA GLY A 266 -9.74 14.99 -25.97
C GLY A 266 -10.86 13.94 -25.96
N ILE A 267 -12.11 14.42 -25.90
CA ILE A 267 -13.32 13.58 -25.91
C ILE A 267 -14.11 13.84 -27.18
N GLU A 268 -14.52 12.79 -27.87
CA GLU A 268 -15.43 12.87 -29.03
C GLU A 268 -16.88 12.63 -28.62
N SER A 269 -17.12 11.61 -27.79
CA SER A 269 -18.47 11.22 -27.38
C SER A 269 -18.45 10.48 -26.05
N ILE A 270 -19.55 10.59 -25.31
CA ILE A 270 -19.80 9.80 -24.10
C ILE A 270 -21.15 9.11 -24.18
N TRP A 271 -21.31 7.97 -23.50
CA TRP A 271 -22.59 7.27 -23.45
C TRP A 271 -22.76 6.47 -22.18
N ASN A 272 -24.00 6.22 -21.80
CA ASN A 272 -24.35 5.31 -20.71
C ASN A 272 -25.54 4.44 -21.14
N HIS A 273 -26.14 3.71 -20.21
CA HIS A 273 -27.32 2.87 -20.47
C HIS A 273 -28.61 3.64 -20.87
N ARG A 274 -28.62 4.98 -20.82
CA ARG A 274 -29.81 5.82 -21.10
C ARG A 274 -29.69 6.58 -22.41
N ASN A 275 -28.51 7.10 -22.74
CA ASN A 275 -28.35 7.98 -23.88
C ASN A 275 -26.92 7.97 -24.45
N TYR A 276 -26.74 8.80 -25.48
CA TYR A 276 -25.48 9.08 -26.16
C TYR A 276 -25.34 10.59 -26.34
N TRP A 277 -24.16 11.11 -26.01
CA TRP A 277 -23.83 12.54 -26.11
C TRP A 277 -22.57 12.73 -26.95
N VAL A 278 -22.61 13.71 -27.84
CA VAL A 278 -21.47 14.14 -28.65
C VAL A 278 -20.89 15.40 -28.04
N ASN A 279 -19.57 15.43 -27.87
CA ASN A 279 -18.89 16.62 -27.40
C ASN A 279 -18.81 17.64 -28.54
N MET A 280 -19.27 18.87 -28.30
CA MET A 280 -19.22 19.99 -29.24
C MET A 280 -18.19 21.05 -28.86
N GLN A 281 -17.46 20.84 -27.76
CA GLN A 281 -16.44 21.72 -27.22
C GLN A 281 -15.08 21.56 -27.93
N ASP A 282 -14.19 22.54 -27.77
CA ASP A 282 -12.82 22.48 -28.31
C ASP A 282 -11.88 21.70 -27.37
N CYS A 283 -11.25 20.65 -27.90
CA CYS A 283 -10.34 19.76 -27.16
C CYS A 283 -8.84 20.04 -27.42
N ARG A 284 -8.47 21.18 -28.01
CA ARG A 284 -7.05 21.49 -28.34
C ARG A 284 -6.10 21.48 -27.15
N THR A 285 -6.58 21.83 -25.95
CA THR A 285 -5.81 21.84 -24.69
C THR A 285 -5.99 20.53 -23.89
N GLY A 286 -6.50 19.48 -24.53
CA GLY A 286 -6.88 18.23 -23.87
C GLY A 286 -8.25 18.33 -23.22
N CYS A 287 -8.40 17.69 -22.06
CA CYS A 287 -9.66 17.67 -21.30
C CYS A 287 -9.73 18.74 -20.18
N LYS A 288 -8.73 19.63 -20.07
CA LYS A 288 -8.57 20.56 -18.94
C LYS A 288 -9.71 21.58 -18.81
N ASP A 289 -10.21 22.09 -19.93
CA ASP A 289 -11.18 23.18 -19.98
C ASP A 289 -12.62 22.72 -20.33
N LEU A 290 -12.88 21.40 -20.29
CA LEU A 290 -14.18 20.84 -20.67
C LEU A 290 -15.22 21.01 -19.56
N SER A 291 -16.41 21.46 -19.93
CA SER A 291 -17.60 21.39 -19.09
C SER A 291 -18.20 19.98 -19.13
N PHE A 292 -18.49 19.43 -17.96
CA PHE A 292 -19.14 18.13 -17.79
C PHE A 292 -20.63 18.26 -17.42
N ASP A 293 -21.21 19.45 -17.60
CA ASP A 293 -22.67 19.64 -17.50
C ASP A 293 -23.34 19.16 -18.80
N LEU A 294 -23.86 17.92 -18.76
CA LEU A 294 -24.48 17.27 -19.92
C LEU A 294 -25.83 17.88 -20.32
N SER A 295 -26.37 18.78 -19.51
CA SER A 295 -27.59 19.53 -19.82
C SER A 295 -27.34 20.76 -20.68
N ASP A 296 -26.08 21.18 -20.85
CA ASP A 296 -25.72 22.32 -21.70
C ASP A 296 -25.67 21.93 -23.19
N PRO A 297 -26.63 22.39 -24.02
CA PRO A 297 -26.71 22.04 -25.44
C PRO A 297 -25.59 22.67 -26.29
N ILE A 298 -24.87 23.67 -25.75
CA ILE A 298 -23.72 24.28 -26.43
C ILE A 298 -22.51 23.34 -26.30
N CYS A 299 -22.38 22.69 -25.15
CA CYS A 299 -21.25 21.81 -24.86
C CYS A 299 -21.50 20.37 -25.35
N TRP A 300 -22.72 19.87 -25.21
CA TRP A 300 -23.07 18.48 -25.47
C TRP A 300 -24.32 18.38 -26.34
N GLU A 301 -24.19 17.70 -27.49
CA GLU A 301 -25.33 17.37 -28.33
C GLU A 301 -25.86 15.99 -27.93
N ILE A 302 -27.12 15.94 -27.50
CA ILE A 302 -27.79 14.72 -27.01
C ILE A 302 -28.55 14.04 -28.15
N MET A 303 -28.43 12.72 -28.27
CA MET A 303 -29.12 11.98 -29.34
C MET A 303 -30.62 11.83 -29.06
N LEU A 304 -31.00 11.49 -27.82
CA LEU A 304 -32.39 11.33 -27.42
C LEU A 304 -32.77 12.49 -26.50
N SER A 305 -33.70 13.32 -26.93
CA SER A 305 -34.22 14.38 -26.06
C SER A 305 -34.92 13.74 -24.86
N GLU A 306 -34.44 14.02 -23.65
CA GLU A 306 -35.13 13.60 -22.42
C GLU A 306 -36.40 14.44 -22.26
N SER A 307 -37.55 13.78 -22.05
CA SER A 307 -38.74 14.46 -21.55
C SER A 307 -38.45 14.92 -20.12
N ASN A 308 -38.66 16.21 -19.84
CA ASN A 308 -38.38 16.81 -18.54
C ASN A 308 -39.11 16.06 -17.40
N GLU A 309 -38.32 15.59 -16.43
CA GLU A 309 -38.67 15.15 -15.06
C GLU A 309 -39.63 13.93 -14.89
N PRO A 310 -39.34 13.04 -13.91
CA PRO A 310 -40.30 12.04 -13.47
C PRO A 310 -41.48 12.74 -12.80
N SER A 311 -42.66 12.61 -13.40
CA SER A 311 -43.94 13.09 -12.87
C SER A 311 -44.07 12.81 -11.37
N GLN A 312 -43.78 13.83 -10.54
CA GLN A 312 -44.21 13.85 -9.16
C GLN A 312 -45.73 13.83 -9.18
N SER A 313 -46.28 12.83 -8.51
CA SER A 313 -47.71 12.67 -8.27
C SER A 313 -48.31 13.94 -7.69
N SER A 314 -48.91 14.78 -8.54
CA SER A 314 -49.73 15.88 -8.10
C SER A 314 -51.09 15.33 -7.67
N THR A 315 -51.42 15.62 -6.42
CA THR A 315 -52.70 15.28 -5.80
C THR A 315 -53.83 16.02 -6.53
N GLU A 316 -54.94 15.31 -6.74
CA GLU A 316 -56.16 15.79 -7.39
C GLU A 316 -56.61 17.18 -6.94
N SER A 317 -56.99 18.03 -7.90
CA SER A 317 -58.16 18.91 -7.75
C SER A 317 -58.72 19.29 -9.13
N PRO A 318 -60.04 19.16 -9.36
CA PRO A 318 -60.65 19.53 -10.64
C PRO A 318 -61.12 20.98 -10.57
N THR A 319 -60.61 21.84 -11.45
CA THR A 319 -61.31 23.08 -11.80
C THR A 319 -61.41 23.18 -13.32
N LYS A 320 -62.66 23.40 -13.77
CA LYS A 320 -63.04 23.47 -15.18
C LYS A 320 -62.65 24.81 -15.79
N GLY A 321 -62.06 24.72 -16.99
CA GLY A 321 -62.47 25.47 -18.17
C GLY A 321 -61.69 26.75 -18.48
N THR A 322 -60.95 26.72 -19.60
CA THR A 322 -61.17 27.58 -20.78
C THR A 322 -60.36 27.04 -21.94
N ASP A 323 -60.98 26.99 -23.12
CA ASP A 323 -60.36 26.62 -24.39
C ASP A 323 -59.21 27.59 -24.73
N ASP A 324 -57.99 27.08 -24.86
CA ASP A 324 -56.92 27.70 -25.62
C ASP A 324 -56.25 26.60 -26.46
N MET A 325 -56.05 26.89 -27.75
CA MET A 325 -55.52 25.96 -28.73
C MET A 325 -54.12 25.48 -28.32
N GLU A 326 -54.04 24.24 -27.84
CA GLU A 326 -52.79 23.54 -27.66
C GLU A 326 -52.22 23.17 -29.04
N ASN A 327 -51.08 23.77 -29.37
CA ASN A 327 -50.10 23.12 -30.24
C ASN A 327 -49.83 21.75 -29.59
N GLU A 328 -50.35 20.67 -30.17
CA GLU A 328 -49.86 19.33 -29.89
C GLU A 328 -48.40 19.26 -30.39
N GLU A 329 -47.47 19.77 -29.58
CA GLU A 329 -46.07 19.35 -29.67
C GLU A 329 -46.09 17.85 -29.41
N ILE A 330 -46.03 17.08 -30.50
CA ILE A 330 -45.94 15.63 -30.47
C ILE A 330 -44.76 15.30 -29.55
N ASP A 331 -45.08 14.71 -28.40
CA ASP A 331 -44.12 14.16 -27.46
C ASP A 331 -43.35 13.04 -28.16
N MET A 332 -42.22 13.41 -28.77
CA MET A 332 -41.32 12.52 -29.51
C MET A 332 -40.23 11.99 -28.57
N SER A 333 -40.54 11.74 -27.29
CA SER A 333 -39.58 11.11 -26.39
C SER A 333 -39.47 9.62 -26.74
N PHE A 334 -38.37 9.25 -27.40
CA PHE A 334 -38.05 7.85 -27.68
C PHE A 334 -37.37 7.21 -26.47
N ASP A 335 -38.02 6.23 -25.86
CA ASP A 335 -37.47 5.50 -24.71
C ASP A 335 -36.35 4.53 -25.12
N MET A 336 -35.23 4.56 -24.40
CA MET A 336 -34.13 3.62 -24.63
C MET A 336 -34.56 2.17 -24.36
N PRO A 337 -34.38 1.23 -25.32
CA PRO A 337 -34.72 -0.16 -25.10
C PRO A 337 -33.76 -0.81 -24.09
N LEU A 338 -34.23 -1.87 -23.45
CA LEU A 338 -33.41 -2.64 -22.52
C LEU A 338 -32.17 -3.20 -23.22
N SER A 339 -31.07 -3.28 -22.46
CA SER A 339 -29.84 -3.89 -22.96
C SER A 339 -30.08 -5.32 -23.46
N TRP A 340 -29.61 -5.60 -24.67
CA TRP A 340 -29.67 -6.92 -25.33
C TRP A 340 -28.73 -7.95 -24.69
N VAL A 341 -27.79 -7.47 -23.87
CA VAL A 341 -26.80 -8.27 -23.16
C VAL A 341 -27.47 -9.00 -21.99
N ALA A 342 -27.16 -10.29 -21.83
CA ALA A 342 -27.59 -11.08 -20.70
C ALA A 342 -27.02 -10.54 -19.38
N GLN A 343 -27.68 -10.83 -18.26
CA GLN A 343 -27.22 -10.35 -16.95
C GLN A 343 -25.79 -10.83 -16.67
N ILE A 344 -24.93 -9.89 -16.25
CA ILE A 344 -23.54 -10.19 -15.89
C ILE A 344 -23.54 -11.08 -14.65
N ARG A 345 -22.83 -12.21 -14.72
CA ARG A 345 -22.67 -13.15 -13.61
C ARG A 345 -21.20 -13.49 -13.46
N ILE A 346 -20.73 -13.45 -12.22
CA ILE A 346 -19.36 -13.81 -11.84
C ILE A 346 -19.48 -14.79 -10.69
N SER A 347 -18.93 -15.98 -10.86
CA SER A 347 -18.90 -17.00 -9.81
C SER A 347 -17.91 -16.62 -8.70
N SER A 348 -18.09 -17.15 -7.49
CA SER A 348 -17.14 -16.91 -6.40
C SER A 348 -15.72 -17.33 -6.76
N ARG A 349 -15.58 -18.42 -7.54
CA ARG A 349 -14.28 -18.90 -8.01
C ARG A 349 -13.58 -17.91 -8.95
N GLU A 350 -14.34 -17.30 -9.87
CA GLU A 350 -13.80 -16.28 -10.79
C GLU A 350 -13.47 -14.97 -10.07
N TYR A 351 -14.23 -14.64 -9.02
CA TYR A 351 -13.95 -13.49 -8.17
C TYR A 351 -12.68 -13.67 -7.32
N GLU A 352 -12.52 -14.84 -6.69
CA GLU A 352 -11.35 -15.17 -5.86
C GLU A 352 -10.08 -15.35 -6.69
N ASN A 353 -10.21 -15.86 -7.92
CA ASN A 353 -9.11 -16.02 -8.85
C ASN A 353 -9.30 -15.20 -10.13
N PRO A 354 -9.06 -13.87 -10.07
CA PRO A 354 -9.28 -13.02 -11.22
C PRO A 354 -8.24 -13.24 -12.32
N PHE A 355 -7.04 -13.72 -11.99
CA PHE A 355 -5.94 -13.78 -12.95
C PHE A 355 -6.04 -14.99 -13.89
N SER A 356 -6.49 -14.75 -15.11
CA SER A 356 -6.62 -15.76 -16.19
C SER A 356 -5.35 -16.57 -16.48
N ARG A 357 -4.16 -16.00 -16.27
CA ARG A 357 -2.85 -16.67 -16.43
C ARG A 357 -2.21 -17.11 -15.11
N GLY A 358 -2.96 -17.12 -14.02
CA GLY A 358 -2.50 -17.43 -12.66
C GLY A 358 -1.75 -16.29 -11.97
N LYS A 359 -1.10 -15.40 -12.74
CA LYS A 359 -0.48 -14.18 -12.23
C LYS A 359 -0.59 -13.01 -13.19
N LYS A 360 -0.50 -11.80 -12.65
CA LYS A 360 -0.38 -10.55 -13.41
C LYS A 360 0.94 -9.88 -13.08
N VAL A 361 1.64 -9.43 -14.11
CA VAL A 361 2.94 -8.75 -13.99
C VAL A 361 2.80 -7.37 -14.61
N SER A 362 3.11 -6.34 -13.83
CA SER A 362 3.12 -4.95 -14.26
C SER A 362 4.53 -4.39 -14.09
N LEU A 363 4.97 -3.62 -15.06
CA LEU A 363 6.32 -3.09 -15.12
C LEU A 363 6.25 -1.57 -15.00
N TYR A 364 7.00 -1.03 -14.05
CA TYR A 364 7.07 0.39 -13.71
C TYR A 364 8.49 0.91 -13.90
N ASP A 365 8.68 2.22 -13.77
CA ASP A 365 10.02 2.79 -13.69
C ASP A 365 10.73 2.24 -12.44
N LYS A 366 11.90 1.62 -12.66
CA LYS A 366 12.72 0.96 -11.62
C LYS A 366 11.97 -0.05 -10.75
N ALA A 367 10.81 -0.57 -11.17
CA ALA A 367 10.02 -1.48 -10.35
C ALA A 367 9.24 -2.53 -11.15
N LYS A 368 9.02 -3.69 -10.54
CA LYS A 368 8.22 -4.78 -11.07
C LYS A 368 7.22 -5.24 -10.02
N LEU A 369 5.94 -5.21 -10.36
CA LEU A 369 4.86 -5.64 -9.49
C LEU A 369 4.23 -6.93 -10.04
N GLU A 370 4.28 -7.99 -9.24
CA GLU A 370 3.63 -9.27 -9.52
C GLU A 370 2.45 -9.47 -8.57
N LYS A 371 1.32 -9.91 -9.09
CA LYS A 371 0.10 -10.20 -8.34
C LYS A 371 -0.41 -11.60 -8.64
N TRP A 372 -0.89 -12.27 -7.59
CA TRP A 372 -1.47 -13.61 -7.63
C TRP A 372 -2.82 -13.62 -6.90
N ALA A 373 -3.67 -14.57 -7.24
CA ALA A 373 -4.94 -14.76 -6.56
C ALA A 373 -4.72 -15.26 -5.13
N ALA A 374 -5.68 -14.96 -4.25
CA ALA A 374 -5.68 -15.56 -2.92
C ALA A 374 -5.69 -17.09 -3.06
N TYR A 375 -4.83 -17.79 -2.31
CA TYR A 375 -4.64 -19.25 -2.38
C TYR A 375 -4.04 -19.81 -3.68
N ALA A 376 -3.59 -18.96 -4.62
CA ALA A 376 -2.90 -19.47 -5.81
C ALA A 376 -1.54 -20.09 -5.48
N ASN A 377 -0.82 -19.51 -4.51
CA ASN A 377 0.45 -20.02 -4.02
C ASN A 377 0.25 -20.68 -2.65
N GLU A 378 0.93 -21.81 -2.43
CA GLU A 378 0.86 -22.60 -1.19
C GLU A 378 1.42 -21.83 0.02
N ASP A 379 2.34 -20.89 -0.22
CA ASP A 379 2.96 -20.02 0.78
C ASP A 379 2.08 -18.81 1.19
N GLY A 380 0.93 -18.62 0.52
CA GLY A 380 0.03 -17.50 0.74
C GLY A 380 0.47 -16.17 0.11
N LEU A 381 1.50 -16.17 -0.75
CA LEU A 381 1.99 -14.98 -1.44
C LEU A 381 0.92 -14.45 -2.41
N VAL A 382 0.56 -13.18 -2.28
CA VAL A 382 -0.44 -12.53 -3.14
C VAL A 382 0.13 -11.39 -3.96
N GLU A 383 1.13 -10.66 -3.47
CA GLU A 383 1.75 -9.56 -4.19
C GLU A 383 3.26 -9.54 -3.91
N ARG A 384 4.05 -9.21 -4.94
CA ARG A 384 5.50 -9.01 -4.83
C ARG A 384 5.89 -7.76 -5.61
N LEU A 385 6.56 -6.84 -4.93
CA LEU A 385 7.17 -5.65 -5.51
C LEU A 385 8.69 -5.82 -5.47
N THR A 386 9.33 -5.80 -6.62
CA THR A 386 10.79 -5.74 -6.76
C THR A 386 11.18 -4.35 -7.22
N VAL A 387 12.01 -3.67 -6.44
CA VAL A 387 12.60 -2.37 -6.75
C VAL A 387 14.02 -2.59 -7.27
N TYR A 388 14.37 -1.89 -8.34
CA TYR A 388 15.64 -1.98 -9.04
C TYR A 388 16.44 -0.68 -8.92
N ALA A 389 17.75 -0.75 -9.07
CA ALA A 389 18.61 0.44 -9.08
C ALA A 389 18.44 1.27 -10.37
N ASP A 390 18.20 0.57 -11.47
CA ASP A 390 18.21 1.09 -12.83
C ASP A 390 16.86 0.90 -13.54
N SER A 391 16.54 1.79 -14.48
CA SER A 391 15.31 1.69 -15.29
C SER A 391 15.34 0.48 -16.25
N ASP A 392 16.52 -0.05 -16.55
CA ASP A 392 16.68 -1.31 -17.30
C ASP A 392 16.39 -2.56 -16.44
N ARG A 393 16.25 -2.40 -15.11
CA ARG A 393 15.90 -3.44 -14.12
C ARG A 393 16.90 -4.60 -14.10
N THR A 394 18.19 -4.28 -14.05
CA THR A 394 19.27 -5.27 -14.01
C THR A 394 19.68 -5.66 -12.60
N GLU A 395 19.63 -4.73 -11.64
CA GLU A 395 20.04 -4.96 -10.25
C GLU A 395 18.88 -4.75 -9.28
N GLU A 396 18.53 -5.79 -8.51
CA GLU A 396 17.47 -5.75 -7.49
C GLU A 396 18.00 -5.10 -6.21
N LEU A 397 17.32 -4.07 -5.71
CA LEU A 397 17.66 -3.39 -4.46
C LEU A 397 16.82 -3.91 -3.29
N GLU A 398 15.50 -3.97 -3.48
CA GLU A 398 14.55 -4.30 -2.42
C GLU A 398 13.44 -5.18 -2.99
N VAL A 399 13.04 -6.19 -2.23
CA VAL A 399 11.88 -7.03 -2.55
C VAL A 399 10.90 -6.98 -1.39
N LYS A 400 9.69 -6.52 -1.66
CA LYS A 400 8.56 -6.56 -0.72
C LYS A 400 7.57 -7.61 -1.16
N GLU A 401 7.21 -8.50 -0.25
CA GLU A 401 6.26 -9.58 -0.47
C GLU A 401 5.10 -9.43 0.49
N TRP A 402 3.87 -9.55 0.00
CA TRP A 402 2.66 -9.52 0.82
C TRP A 402 1.99 -10.88 0.81
N PHE A 403 1.61 -11.33 2.00
CA PHE A 403 0.97 -12.61 2.22
C PHE A 403 -0.45 -12.44 2.74
N LYS A 404 -1.35 -13.36 2.36
CA LYS A 404 -2.69 -13.45 2.91
C LYS A 404 -2.96 -14.85 3.40
N HIS A 405 -3.81 -14.92 4.43
CA HIS A 405 -4.36 -16.16 4.99
C HIS A 405 -3.36 -17.09 5.67
N ARG A 406 -2.08 -16.73 5.87
CA ARG A 406 -1.17 -17.57 6.66
C ARG A 406 -1.62 -17.65 8.13
N GLU A 407 -1.56 -18.85 8.69
CA GLU A 407 -1.93 -19.11 10.10
C GLU A 407 -0.97 -18.47 11.11
N ASP A 408 0.30 -18.33 10.73
CA ASP A 408 1.33 -17.61 11.49
C ASP A 408 1.16 -16.09 11.45
N LEU A 409 0.15 -15.56 10.74
CA LEU A 409 -0.17 -14.14 10.66
C LEU A 409 0.94 -13.27 10.03
N LEU A 410 1.93 -13.87 9.35
CA LEU A 410 2.87 -13.13 8.50
C LEU A 410 2.08 -12.48 7.36
N TYR A 411 2.21 -11.17 7.19
CA TYR A 411 1.51 -10.45 6.14
C TYR A 411 2.41 -9.65 5.21
N MET A 412 3.65 -9.38 5.61
CA MET A 412 4.63 -8.70 4.77
C MET A 412 6.04 -9.20 5.09
N ARG A 413 6.87 -9.36 4.06
CA ARG A 413 8.31 -9.61 4.14
C ARG A 413 9.03 -8.58 3.29
N GLU A 414 10.03 -7.93 3.87
CA GLU A 414 10.93 -7.01 3.16
C GLU A 414 12.32 -7.63 3.11
N VAL A 415 12.93 -7.64 1.94
CA VAL A 415 14.27 -8.18 1.71
C VAL A 415 15.12 -7.10 1.06
N ASP A 416 16.11 -6.61 1.79
CA ASP A 416 17.16 -5.77 1.23
C ASP A 416 18.20 -6.68 0.57
N LYS A 417 18.37 -6.54 -0.75
CA LYS A 417 19.28 -7.37 -1.54
C LYS A 417 20.74 -6.97 -1.39
N GLN A 418 21.05 -5.75 -0.95
CA GLN A 418 22.42 -5.33 -0.71
C GLN A 418 22.96 -5.92 0.60
N THR A 419 22.15 -5.85 1.66
CA THR A 419 22.54 -6.35 2.99
C THR A 419 22.13 -7.81 3.25
N GLN A 420 21.24 -8.37 2.42
CA GLN A 420 20.54 -9.65 2.66
C GLN A 420 19.74 -9.67 3.98
N LEU A 421 19.36 -8.48 4.48
CA LEU A 421 18.52 -8.35 5.65
C LEU A 421 17.07 -8.62 5.28
N ILE A 422 16.47 -9.60 5.97
CA ILE A 422 15.06 -9.96 5.85
C ILE A 422 14.33 -9.37 7.05
N THR A 423 13.21 -8.67 6.82
CA THR A 423 12.31 -8.20 7.87
C THR A 423 10.91 -8.75 7.64
N ASP A 424 10.47 -9.58 8.58
CA ASP A 424 9.15 -10.19 8.59
C ASP A 424 8.19 -9.40 9.48
N HIS A 425 7.01 -9.05 8.96
CA HIS A 425 5.98 -8.32 9.69
C HIS A 425 4.74 -9.18 9.93
N PHE A 426 4.28 -9.19 11.19
CA PHE A 426 3.18 -10.02 11.67
C PHE A 426 1.99 -9.18 12.12
N ARG A 427 0.79 -9.70 11.91
CA ARG A 427 -0.43 -9.07 12.42
C ARG A 427 -0.56 -9.29 13.94
N PRO A 428 -1.30 -8.42 14.65
CA PRO A 428 -1.60 -8.65 16.06
C PRO A 428 -2.28 -10.01 16.27
N GLY A 429 -1.85 -10.76 17.29
CA GLY A 429 -2.39 -12.09 17.63
C GLY A 429 -1.44 -13.25 17.37
N HIS A 430 -0.22 -13.00 16.89
CA HIS A 430 0.82 -14.03 16.74
C HIS A 430 1.03 -14.77 18.08
N PRO A 431 1.21 -16.11 18.12
CA PRO A 431 1.39 -16.85 19.38
C PRO A 431 2.54 -16.33 20.25
N LEU A 432 3.63 -15.89 19.61
CA LEU A 432 4.79 -15.26 20.23
C LEU A 432 4.70 -13.72 20.38
N LEU A 433 3.54 -13.13 20.07
CA LEU A 433 3.27 -11.68 20.15
C LEU A 433 4.22 -10.81 19.30
N LEU A 434 4.79 -11.39 18.25
CA LEU A 434 5.69 -10.73 17.32
C LEU A 434 4.95 -9.66 16.52
N LYS A 435 5.64 -8.54 16.31
CA LYS A 435 5.27 -7.47 15.40
C LYS A 435 6.19 -7.45 14.19
N ALA A 436 7.51 -7.54 14.42
CA ALA A 436 8.50 -7.64 13.37
C ALA A 436 9.68 -8.52 13.80
N HIS A 437 10.33 -9.19 12.85
CA HIS A 437 11.57 -9.93 13.07
C HIS A 437 12.53 -9.65 11.91
N SER A 438 13.64 -8.97 12.20
CA SER A 438 14.70 -8.68 11.24
C SER A 438 15.91 -9.59 11.47
N TYR A 439 16.39 -10.26 10.42
CA TYR A 439 17.48 -11.24 10.49
C TYR A 439 18.15 -11.46 9.12
N THR A 440 19.39 -11.95 9.11
CA THR A 440 20.08 -12.42 7.88
C THR A 440 20.03 -13.94 7.74
N SER A 441 19.94 -14.64 8.86
CA SER A 441 19.79 -16.09 8.97
C SER A 441 18.94 -16.39 10.21
N LEU A 442 18.27 -17.54 10.26
CA LEU A 442 17.52 -17.99 11.46
C LEU A 442 18.43 -18.75 12.45
N GLU A 443 19.72 -18.88 12.17
CA GLU A 443 20.67 -19.47 13.11
C GLU A 443 20.89 -18.55 14.31
N PRO A 444 20.98 -19.09 15.54
CA PRO A 444 21.24 -18.30 16.74
C PRO A 444 22.51 -17.46 16.63
N GLU A 445 22.54 -16.33 17.35
CA GLU A 445 23.73 -15.47 17.50
C GLU A 445 24.19 -14.77 16.20
N THR A 446 23.40 -14.82 15.11
CA THR A 446 23.74 -14.19 13.81
C THR A 446 23.25 -12.74 13.66
N GLY A 447 22.67 -12.16 14.71
CA GLY A 447 22.13 -10.81 14.71
C GLY A 447 20.65 -10.80 14.36
N HIS A 448 19.81 -10.69 15.39
CA HIS A 448 18.35 -10.63 15.25
C HIS A 448 17.81 -9.40 15.95
N THR A 449 16.85 -8.75 15.31
CA THR A 449 16.02 -7.72 15.94
C THR A 449 14.59 -8.22 15.97
N VAL A 450 14.01 -8.33 17.16
CA VAL A 450 12.63 -8.78 17.36
C VAL A 450 11.83 -7.64 17.98
N GLU A 451 10.74 -7.25 17.33
CA GLU A 451 9.77 -6.29 17.86
C GLU A 451 8.50 -7.01 18.28
N PHE A 452 7.92 -6.59 19.39
CA PHE A 452 6.73 -7.17 19.98
C PHE A 452 5.59 -6.15 20.07
N TYR A 453 4.36 -6.65 20.07
CA TYR A 453 3.20 -5.87 20.49
C TYR A 453 3.23 -5.69 22.02
N HIS A 454 3.92 -4.67 22.50
CA HIS A 454 4.20 -4.46 23.93
C HIS A 454 2.95 -4.43 24.83
N THR A 455 1.80 -3.96 24.32
CA THR A 455 0.53 -3.94 25.06
C THR A 455 -0.04 -5.32 25.34
N ALA A 456 0.38 -6.34 24.59
CA ALA A 456 -0.03 -7.72 24.79
C ALA A 456 0.91 -8.49 25.74
N ARG A 457 2.07 -7.91 26.07
CA ARG A 457 3.05 -8.51 26.99
C ARG A 457 2.93 -7.91 28.39
N VAL A 458 3.10 -8.76 29.40
CA VAL A 458 3.05 -8.34 30.82
C VAL A 458 4.31 -7.59 31.23
N ASP A 459 5.45 -7.88 30.60
CA ASP A 459 6.75 -7.29 30.90
C ASP A 459 7.00 -5.92 30.22
N GLY A 460 6.11 -5.50 29.31
CA GLY A 460 6.25 -4.25 28.55
C GLY A 460 7.39 -4.25 27.54
N LEU A 461 8.00 -5.41 27.23
CA LEU A 461 9.07 -5.52 26.22
C LEU A 461 8.49 -5.21 24.83
N TRP A 462 9.12 -4.28 24.12
CA TRP A 462 8.66 -3.91 22.77
C TRP A 462 9.71 -4.19 21.69
N LYS A 463 10.99 -4.23 22.05
CA LYS A 463 12.08 -4.55 21.12
C LYS A 463 13.22 -5.27 21.82
N ARG A 464 13.76 -6.31 21.19
CA ARG A 464 14.98 -7.00 21.59
C ARG A 464 15.92 -7.06 20.39
N PHE A 465 17.19 -6.75 20.62
CA PHE A 465 18.28 -6.97 19.68
C PHE A 465 19.25 -7.98 20.31
N GLU A 466 19.66 -8.99 19.57
CA GLU A 466 20.61 -10.00 20.02
C GLU A 466 21.60 -10.34 18.92
N ASN A 467 22.89 -10.29 19.22
CA ASN A 467 23.96 -10.84 18.40
C ASN A 467 24.86 -11.75 19.25
N ALA A 468 25.99 -12.21 18.71
CA ALA A 468 26.91 -13.09 19.43
C ALA A 468 27.50 -12.46 20.72
N THR A 469 27.68 -11.15 20.74
CA THR A 469 28.41 -10.42 21.79
C THR A 469 27.54 -9.64 22.75
N GLU A 470 26.32 -9.27 22.36
CA GLU A 470 25.45 -8.41 23.15
C GLU A 470 23.97 -8.73 22.95
N MET A 471 23.17 -8.37 23.96
CA MET A 471 21.71 -8.35 23.89
C MET A 471 21.19 -7.05 24.47
N THR A 472 20.29 -6.37 23.75
CA THR A 472 19.67 -5.13 24.20
C THR A 472 18.15 -5.25 24.16
N GLU A 473 17.49 -4.92 25.26
CA GLU A 473 16.05 -4.99 25.45
C GLU A 473 15.49 -3.59 25.71
N TYR A 474 14.40 -3.25 25.04
CA TYR A 474 13.72 -1.97 25.19
C TYR A 474 12.29 -2.20 25.69
N PHE A 475 11.89 -1.42 26.69
CA PHE A 475 10.63 -1.55 27.40
C PHE A 475 9.80 -0.27 27.28
N MET A 476 8.48 -0.40 27.27
CA MET A 476 7.53 0.71 27.24
C MET A 476 6.46 0.54 28.32
N GLY A 477 6.21 1.61 29.08
CA GLY A 477 5.07 1.69 30.00
C GLY A 477 5.18 0.83 31.26
N ARG A 478 6.40 0.47 31.69
CA ARG A 478 6.61 -0.28 32.93
C ARG A 478 6.44 0.60 34.17
N GLU A 479 5.90 0.02 35.24
CA GLU A 479 5.69 0.70 36.54
C GLU A 479 6.99 1.02 37.28
N ASP A 480 8.05 0.24 37.05
CA ASP A 480 9.38 0.46 37.63
C ASP A 480 10.25 1.43 36.80
N PHE A 481 9.68 2.06 35.76
CA PHE A 481 10.33 3.03 34.88
C PHE A 481 11.53 2.49 34.09
N LEU A 482 11.80 1.18 34.09
CA LEU A 482 12.84 0.58 33.25
C LEU A 482 12.45 0.77 31.78
N HIS A 483 13.34 1.37 30.98
CA HIS A 483 13.12 1.57 29.54
C HIS A 483 14.14 0.84 28.67
N MET A 484 15.34 0.55 29.18
CA MET A 484 16.35 -0.17 28.42
C MET A 484 17.21 -1.05 29.32
N ARG A 485 17.53 -2.25 28.85
CA ARG A 485 18.53 -3.14 29.44
C ARG A 485 19.51 -3.56 28.36
N HIS A 486 20.80 -3.51 28.67
CA HIS A 486 21.88 -3.89 27.77
C HIS A 486 22.80 -4.91 28.46
N ILE A 487 23.09 -6.00 27.77
CA ILE A 487 23.87 -7.13 28.26
C ILE A 487 25.05 -7.32 27.33
N GLU A 488 26.24 -7.43 27.91
CA GLU A 488 27.48 -7.80 27.20
C GLU A 488 27.87 -9.23 27.57
N PHE A 489 28.11 -10.05 26.55
CA PHE A 489 28.55 -11.44 26.66
C PHE A 489 30.04 -11.56 26.36
N GLY A 490 30.69 -12.49 27.05
CA GLY A 490 32.10 -12.82 26.84
C GLY A 490 32.27 -14.06 25.96
N GLU A 491 33.53 -14.33 25.59
CA GLU A 491 33.87 -15.52 24.81
C GLU A 491 33.62 -16.82 25.61
N ARG A 492 33.07 -17.85 24.96
CA ARG A 492 32.87 -19.16 25.58
C ARG A 492 34.23 -19.80 25.91
N GLU A 493 34.38 -20.32 27.14
CA GLU A 493 35.56 -21.09 27.51
C GLU A 493 35.65 -22.38 26.66
N LYS A 494 36.80 -22.59 26.01
CA LYS A 494 37.09 -23.82 25.26
C LYS A 494 37.31 -24.99 26.22
N GLN A 495 36.25 -25.61 26.72
CA GLN A 495 36.39 -26.92 27.37
C GLN A 495 36.74 -27.98 26.33
N MET A 496 37.64 -28.91 26.69
CA MET A 496 38.09 -30.01 25.83
C MET A 496 36.89 -30.73 25.20
N GLU A 497 36.80 -30.68 23.88
CA GLU A 497 35.77 -31.33 23.08
C GLU A 497 35.68 -32.82 23.43
N LYS A 498 34.61 -33.23 24.11
CA LYS A 498 34.19 -34.63 24.10
C LYS A 498 33.49 -34.88 22.76
N PRO A 499 33.86 -35.94 22.00
CA PRO A 499 33.24 -36.19 20.70
C PRO A 499 31.74 -36.46 20.89
N GLY A 500 30.88 -35.63 20.29
CA GLY A 500 29.43 -35.86 20.21
C GLY A 500 28.53 -34.81 20.85
N VAL A 501 29.05 -33.76 21.49
CA VAL A 501 28.24 -32.64 22.01
C VAL A 501 28.35 -31.45 21.05
N ARG A 502 27.21 -31.00 20.49
CA ARG A 502 27.15 -29.78 19.67
C ARG A 502 27.72 -28.58 20.46
N ALA A 503 28.52 -27.74 19.82
CA ALA A 503 29.19 -26.58 20.43
C ALA A 503 28.24 -25.50 21.05
N ASN A 504 26.92 -25.66 20.87
CA ASN A 504 25.87 -24.75 21.34
C ASN A 504 25.36 -25.03 22.78
N ALA A 505 25.98 -25.97 23.51
CA ALA A 505 25.49 -26.36 24.84
C ALA A 505 26.02 -25.50 26.00
N ASN A 506 27.09 -24.73 25.81
CA ASN A 506 27.67 -23.92 26.88
C ASN A 506 27.11 -22.50 26.85
N PRO A 507 26.47 -22.04 27.94
CA PRO A 507 25.92 -20.68 28.02
C PRO A 507 27.05 -19.64 27.95
N ARG A 508 26.84 -18.56 27.19
CA ARG A 508 27.81 -17.45 27.09
C ARG A 508 28.05 -16.83 28.47
N PRO A 509 29.30 -16.56 28.89
CA PRO A 509 29.54 -15.86 30.15
C PRO A 509 28.99 -14.43 30.05
N ILE A 510 28.26 -14.00 31.08
CA ILE A 510 27.75 -12.62 31.16
C ILE A 510 28.88 -11.75 31.72
N VAL A 511 29.33 -10.77 30.93
CA VAL A 511 30.39 -9.82 31.32
C VAL A 511 29.79 -8.67 32.09
N GLN A 512 28.74 -8.06 31.52
CA GLN A 512 28.14 -6.84 32.06
C GLN A 512 26.63 -6.83 31.84
N ILE A 513 25.89 -6.28 32.80
CA ILE A 513 24.46 -5.96 32.66
C ILE A 513 24.28 -4.48 33.01
N LYS A 514 23.69 -3.70 32.12
CA LYS A 514 23.36 -2.28 32.29
C LYS A 514 21.84 -2.12 32.22
N GLU A 515 21.24 -1.44 33.19
CA GLU A 515 19.82 -1.09 33.18
C GLU A 515 19.67 0.43 33.27
N TYR A 516 18.70 0.96 32.51
CA TYR A 516 18.43 2.38 32.38
C TYR A 516 16.95 2.66 32.68
N PHE A 517 16.72 3.64 33.53
CA PHE A 517 15.42 3.99 34.08
C PHE A 517 15.03 5.42 33.69
N ASN A 518 13.74 5.63 33.50
CA ASN A 518 13.17 6.97 33.33
C ASN A 518 12.99 7.65 34.69
N ARG A 519 13.03 8.99 34.69
CA ARG A 519 12.84 9.80 35.90
C ARG A 519 11.49 9.53 36.55
N ASN A 520 11.51 9.16 37.83
CA ASN A 520 10.32 9.06 38.67
C ASN A 520 10.11 10.36 39.49
N PRO A 521 9.12 11.20 39.15
CA PRO A 521 8.91 12.49 39.82
C PRO A 521 8.49 12.37 41.30
N GLU A 522 8.10 11.18 41.78
CA GLU A 522 7.73 10.97 43.19
C GLU A 522 8.95 10.86 44.13
N LYS A 523 10.14 10.57 43.60
CA LYS A 523 11.40 10.48 44.33
C LYS A 523 12.27 11.71 44.06
N PRO A 524 13.08 12.18 45.03
CA PRO A 524 14.09 13.21 44.74
C PRO A 524 15.17 12.63 43.81
N ALA A 525 15.80 13.46 42.96
CA ALA A 525 16.67 12.95 41.89
C ALA A 525 17.90 12.22 42.42
N ASP A 526 18.38 12.60 43.61
CA ASP A 526 19.52 12.00 44.31
C ASP A 526 19.21 10.63 44.96
N GLU A 527 17.93 10.27 45.10
CA GLU A 527 17.48 8.94 45.54
C GLU A 527 16.87 8.11 44.39
N ASP A 528 16.77 8.68 43.18
CA ASP A 528 16.19 8.05 42.00
C ASP A 528 17.28 7.55 41.04
N ILE A 529 17.32 6.24 40.79
CA ILE A 529 18.40 5.60 40.05
C ILE A 529 18.12 5.73 38.56
N GLU A 530 19.01 6.39 37.83
CA GLU A 530 18.97 6.51 36.37
C GLU A 530 19.60 5.30 35.69
N GLN A 531 20.73 4.82 36.23
CA GLN A 531 21.52 3.75 35.63
C GLN A 531 22.07 2.80 36.69
N ARG A 532 21.93 1.49 36.43
CA ARG A 532 22.59 0.42 37.21
C ARG A 532 23.50 -0.37 36.30
N ILE A 533 24.72 -0.63 36.75
CA ILE A 533 25.73 -1.37 36.01
C ILE A 533 26.27 -2.49 36.91
N PHE A 534 26.09 -3.73 36.47
CA PHE A 534 26.64 -4.92 37.11
C PHE A 534 27.77 -5.48 36.24
N MET A 535 29.02 -5.23 36.61
CA MET A 535 30.19 -5.88 36.00
C MET A 535 30.39 -7.24 36.68
N VAL A 536 29.85 -8.29 36.05
CA VAL A 536 29.69 -9.63 36.64
C VAL A 536 31.04 -10.32 36.86
N LEU A 537 31.99 -10.17 35.92
CA LEU A 537 33.31 -10.78 36.03
C LEU A 537 34.20 -10.09 37.05
N ASP A 538 34.11 -8.77 37.14
CA ASP A 538 34.92 -7.95 38.05
C ASP A 538 34.33 -7.84 39.46
N ASP A 539 33.09 -8.32 39.67
CA ASP A 539 32.34 -8.20 40.93
C ASP A 539 32.23 -6.73 41.37
N VAL A 540 31.93 -5.85 40.40
CA VAL A 540 31.74 -4.40 40.61
C VAL A 540 30.30 -4.01 40.28
N ILE A 541 29.68 -3.23 41.16
CA ILE A 541 28.33 -2.69 40.97
C ILE A 541 28.41 -1.16 41.00
N GLN A 542 27.93 -0.50 39.94
CA GLN A 542 27.89 0.95 39.84
C GLN A 542 26.45 1.43 39.69
N LEU A 543 26.10 2.45 40.47
CA LEU A 543 24.83 3.15 40.43
C LEU A 543 25.08 4.61 40.06
N THR A 544 24.29 5.11 39.11
CA THR A 544 24.20 6.54 38.77
C THR A 544 22.77 6.99 39.01
N TYR A 545 22.61 8.09 39.74
CA TYR A 545 21.31 8.67 40.08
C TYR A 545 20.97 9.81 39.10
N HIS A 546 19.68 10.14 38.97
CA HIS A 546 19.27 11.23 38.10
C HIS A 546 19.87 12.57 38.55
N LEU A 547 20.18 13.43 37.57
CA LEU A 547 20.72 14.75 37.83
C LEU A 547 19.62 15.68 38.38
N GLU A 548 19.89 16.32 39.52
CA GLU A 548 19.02 17.35 40.10
C GLU A 548 19.16 18.66 39.32
N LEU A 549 18.08 19.46 39.24
CA LEU A 549 17.99 20.62 38.32
C LEU A 549 19.09 21.70 38.51
N HIS A 550 19.76 21.71 39.66
CA HIS A 550 20.75 22.71 40.06
C HIS A 550 22.18 22.12 40.16
N ASP A 551 22.35 20.83 39.90
CA ASP A 551 23.64 20.14 39.96
C ASP A 551 24.28 20.01 38.58
N THR A 552 25.61 20.01 38.54
CA THR A 552 26.38 19.85 37.30
C THR A 552 26.80 18.40 37.03
N ILE A 553 26.80 17.54 38.06
CA ILE A 553 27.25 16.15 37.99
C ILE A 553 26.31 15.28 38.83
N ALA A 554 25.90 14.14 38.29
CA ALA A 554 25.05 13.18 38.98
C ALA A 554 25.75 12.51 40.17
N SER A 555 24.96 12.11 41.18
CA SER A 555 25.48 11.29 42.27
C SER A 555 25.82 9.89 41.75
N THR A 556 26.95 9.33 42.19
CA THR A 556 27.35 7.96 41.83
C THR A 556 27.84 7.18 43.05
N VAL A 557 27.53 5.88 43.06
CA VAL A 557 27.96 4.93 44.08
C VAL A 557 28.55 3.71 43.37
N VAL A 558 29.79 3.37 43.72
CA VAL A 558 30.50 2.20 43.16
C VAL A 558 30.88 1.27 44.31
N PHE A 559 30.44 0.02 44.21
CA PHE A 559 30.84 -1.08 45.10
C PHE A 559 31.86 -1.95 44.39
N CYS A 560 33.07 -2.06 44.96
CA CYS A 560 34.17 -2.86 44.44
C CYS A 560 34.53 -4.01 45.39
N ARG A 561 35.07 -5.10 44.84
CA ARG A 561 35.65 -6.19 45.63
C ARG A 561 37.01 -5.80 46.27
N VAL A 562 37.27 -6.29 47.49
CA VAL A 562 38.62 -6.25 48.10
C VAL A 562 39.58 -7.17 47.35
N ILE A 563 40.65 -6.61 46.81
CA ILE A 563 41.75 -7.38 46.19
C ILE A 563 42.49 -8.16 47.29
N GLY A 564 42.60 -9.49 47.17
CA GLY A 564 43.51 -10.32 48.00
C GLY A 564 42.92 -11.39 48.92
N ARG A 565 41.60 -11.67 48.90
CA ARG A 565 40.99 -12.80 49.65
C ARG A 565 40.27 -13.80 48.74
N GLU A 566 40.32 -15.09 49.11
CA GLU A 566 39.68 -16.22 48.41
C GLU A 566 38.15 -16.06 48.33
N LYS A 567 37.52 -16.65 47.29
CA LYS A 567 36.06 -16.73 47.13
C LYS A 567 35.46 -17.58 48.27
N ARG A 568 35.10 -16.96 49.40
CA ARG A 568 34.11 -17.52 50.33
C ARG A 568 32.80 -16.76 50.10
N GLU A 569 31.76 -17.47 49.69
CA GLU A 569 30.46 -16.89 49.35
C GLU A 569 29.78 -16.19 50.55
N ASP A 570 30.22 -16.47 51.79
CA ASP A 570 29.52 -16.08 53.02
C ASP A 570 30.14 -14.91 53.82
N GLU A 571 31.28 -14.32 53.39
CA GLU A 571 31.91 -13.20 54.12
C GLU A 571 31.98 -11.90 53.29
N ILE A 572 31.00 -11.02 53.47
CA ILE A 572 30.95 -9.69 52.84
C ILE A 572 31.51 -8.65 53.82
N PHE A 573 32.68 -8.08 53.50
CA PHE A 573 33.25 -6.96 54.26
C PHE A 573 33.08 -5.64 53.48
N LEU A 574 32.15 -4.78 53.91
CA LEU A 574 32.15 -3.38 53.50
C LEU A 574 33.24 -2.63 54.26
N SER A 575 34.29 -2.20 53.55
CA SER A 575 35.25 -1.23 54.07
C SER A 575 35.03 0.10 53.36
N ARG A 576 35.46 1.21 53.99
CA ARG A 576 35.43 2.55 53.38
C ARG A 576 36.30 2.66 52.12
N GLU A 577 37.17 1.67 51.88
CA GLU A 577 38.06 1.56 50.72
C GLU A 577 37.38 0.86 49.53
N ASN A 578 36.28 0.12 49.77
CA ASN A 578 35.56 -0.67 48.76
C ASN A 578 34.32 0.02 48.17
N THR A 579 33.95 1.18 48.72
CA THR A 579 32.79 1.93 48.27
C THR A 579 33.26 3.33 47.89
N VAL A 580 33.38 3.58 46.59
CA VAL A 580 33.70 4.92 46.07
C VAL A 580 32.38 5.64 45.85
N LYS A 581 32.19 6.76 46.55
CA LYS A 581 30.97 7.55 46.51
C LYS A 581 31.29 8.96 46.06
N TYR A 582 30.58 9.43 45.04
CA TYR A 582 30.61 10.82 44.61
C TYR A 582 29.21 11.42 44.79
N GLN A 583 29.10 12.42 45.67
CA GLN A 583 27.86 13.18 45.88
C GLN A 583 28.20 14.67 45.93
N PRO A 584 27.61 15.51 45.06
CA PRO A 584 27.78 16.96 45.11
C PRO A 584 27.22 17.59 46.40
N TRP A 585 26.09 17.08 46.90
CA TRP A 585 25.43 17.54 48.14
C TRP A 585 24.93 16.33 48.96
N SER A 586 25.18 16.33 50.28
CA SER A 586 25.02 15.11 51.11
C SER A 586 23.63 15.00 51.74
N SER A 587 22.85 13.98 51.38
CA SER A 587 21.73 13.46 52.19
C SER A 587 22.27 12.65 53.38
N GLU A 588 21.73 12.86 54.59
CA GLU A 588 22.17 12.15 55.82
C GLU A 588 21.97 10.61 55.74
N LYS A 589 21.01 10.14 54.96
CA LYS A 589 20.70 8.70 54.82
C LYS A 589 21.87 7.91 54.20
N HIS A 590 22.57 8.50 53.24
CA HIS A 590 23.68 7.86 52.53
C HIS A 590 25.03 7.96 53.28
N LYS A 591 25.05 8.49 54.51
CA LYS A 591 26.23 8.45 55.40
C LYS A 591 26.26 7.19 56.27
N ASN A 592 25.13 6.50 56.38
CA ASN A 592 25.00 5.32 57.23
C ASN A 592 25.56 4.09 56.51
N MET A 593 26.71 3.58 56.98
CA MET A 593 27.32 2.35 56.46
C MET A 593 26.38 1.15 56.50
N LEU A 594 25.41 1.14 57.43
CA LEU A 594 24.40 0.08 57.52
C LEU A 594 23.49 0.08 56.28
N HIS A 595 23.01 1.25 55.86
CA HIS A 595 22.14 1.40 54.69
C HIS A 595 22.84 1.00 53.39
N LEU A 596 24.13 1.33 53.25
CA LEU A 596 24.93 0.90 52.09
C LEU A 596 25.19 -0.62 52.09
N TYR A 597 25.28 -1.22 53.28
CA TYR A 597 25.40 -2.68 53.41
C TYR A 597 24.11 -3.39 53.04
N ASP A 598 22.97 -2.89 53.51
CA ASP A 598 21.66 -3.42 53.16
C ASP A 598 21.40 -3.28 51.65
N LEU A 599 21.70 -2.11 51.07
CA LEU A 599 21.60 -1.86 49.62
C LEU A 599 22.50 -2.81 48.81
N LEU A 600 23.74 -3.07 49.26
CA LEU A 600 24.62 -4.02 48.55
C LEU A 600 24.05 -5.44 48.56
N TRP A 601 23.44 -5.87 49.67
CA TRP A 601 22.77 -7.17 49.76
C TRP A 601 21.58 -7.27 48.82
N GLU A 602 20.75 -6.22 48.76
CA GLU A 602 19.64 -6.12 47.81
C GLU A 602 20.15 -6.21 46.36
N LEU A 603 21.16 -5.41 45.99
CA LEU A 603 21.74 -5.42 44.64
C LEU A 603 22.37 -6.77 44.27
N ARG A 604 22.96 -7.51 45.22
CA ARG A 604 23.48 -8.86 44.96
C ARG A 604 22.38 -9.88 44.74
N ALA A 605 21.27 -9.75 45.47
CA ALA A 605 20.08 -10.57 45.23
C ALA A 605 19.49 -10.25 43.84
N GLU A 606 19.28 -8.96 43.52
CA GLU A 606 18.82 -8.51 42.21
C GLU A 606 19.76 -8.96 41.08
N GLN A 607 21.08 -8.87 41.26
CA GLN A 607 22.05 -9.34 40.26
C GLN A 607 21.89 -10.84 39.97
N LYS A 608 21.57 -11.66 40.98
CA LYS A 608 21.32 -13.09 40.80
C LYS A 608 20.04 -13.32 39.99
N ASP A 609 18.98 -12.58 40.29
CA ASP A 609 17.70 -12.68 39.59
C ASP A 609 17.82 -12.17 38.14
N LEU A 610 18.55 -11.06 37.91
CA LEU A 610 18.85 -10.54 36.59
C LEU A 610 19.64 -11.53 35.73
N LYS A 611 20.63 -12.23 36.31
CA LYS A 611 21.33 -13.30 35.58
C LYS A 611 20.36 -14.39 35.12
N GLN A 612 19.39 -14.77 35.95
CA GLN A 612 18.38 -15.75 35.55
C GLN A 612 17.47 -15.20 34.45
N LEU A 613 17.00 -13.96 34.57
CA LEU A 613 16.18 -13.30 33.55
C LEU A 613 16.89 -13.21 32.19
N VAL A 614 18.20 -12.94 32.18
CA VAL A 614 19.01 -12.95 30.96
C VAL A 614 19.04 -14.33 30.32
N ARG A 615 19.13 -15.41 31.13
CA ARG A 615 19.06 -16.79 30.61
C ARG A 615 17.68 -17.13 30.07
N ASP A 616 16.63 -16.68 30.75
CA ASP A 616 15.25 -16.87 30.30
C ASP A 616 15.02 -16.12 28.97
N SER A 617 15.65 -14.97 28.79
CA SER A 617 15.60 -14.18 27.55
C SER A 617 16.36 -14.85 26.39
N GLU A 618 17.56 -15.40 26.63
CA GLU A 618 18.28 -16.23 25.65
C GLU A 618 17.45 -17.47 25.25
N ALA A 619 16.79 -18.12 26.23
CA ALA A 619 15.93 -19.26 25.98
C ALA A 619 14.66 -18.89 25.20
N GLU A 620 14.06 -17.73 25.48
CA GLU A 620 12.93 -17.19 24.71
C GLU A 620 13.36 -16.91 23.26
N MET A 621 14.53 -16.33 23.03
CA MET A 621 15.03 -16.10 21.67
C MET A 621 15.23 -17.42 20.90
N LEU A 622 15.86 -18.42 21.53
CA LEU A 622 16.01 -19.74 20.92
C LEU A 622 14.66 -20.39 20.57
N ASN A 623 13.65 -20.21 21.44
CA ASN A 623 12.30 -20.67 21.16
C ASN A 623 11.67 -19.92 19.99
N ILE A 624 11.83 -18.59 19.91
CA ILE A 624 11.37 -17.78 18.78
C ILE A 624 11.99 -18.31 17.48
N LEU A 625 13.31 -18.50 17.43
CA LEU A 625 13.99 -19.02 16.24
C LEU A 625 13.49 -20.40 15.83
N THR A 626 13.32 -21.31 16.80
CA THR A 626 12.83 -22.67 16.53
C THR A 626 11.41 -22.67 15.97
N VAL A 627 10.52 -21.84 16.52
CA VAL A 627 9.14 -21.69 16.04
C VAL A 627 9.13 -21.06 14.64
N ARG A 628 9.94 -20.02 14.41
CA ARG A 628 10.07 -19.39 13.07
C ARG A 628 10.60 -20.37 12.03
N GLU A 629 11.58 -21.21 12.36
CA GLU A 629 12.07 -22.26 11.48
C GLU A 629 10.96 -23.27 11.12
N ASP A 630 10.12 -23.66 12.08
CA ASP A 630 8.96 -24.54 11.83
C ASP A 630 7.88 -23.86 10.98
N GLU A 631 7.58 -22.59 11.25
CA GLU A 631 6.61 -21.79 10.49
C GLU A 631 7.04 -21.62 9.02
N GLU A 632 8.33 -21.39 8.76
CA GLU A 632 8.86 -21.32 7.38
C GLU A 632 8.93 -22.70 6.70
N ALA A 633 9.17 -23.77 7.46
CA ALA A 633 9.19 -25.13 6.93
C ALA A 633 7.77 -25.67 6.64
N ASN A 634 6.77 -25.26 7.43
CA ASN A 634 5.42 -25.80 7.45
C ASN A 634 4.35 -24.70 7.33
N ILE A 635 4.37 -23.96 6.21
CA ILE A 635 3.39 -22.89 5.97
C ILE A 635 1.98 -23.48 5.84
N LYS A 636 1.03 -22.91 6.59
CA LYS A 636 -0.39 -23.29 6.57
C LYS A 636 -1.27 -22.09 6.28
N LEU A 637 -2.31 -22.29 5.47
CA LEU A 637 -3.26 -21.27 5.09
C LEU A 637 -4.63 -21.52 5.75
N SER A 638 -5.14 -20.48 6.42
CA SER A 638 -6.51 -20.41 6.93
C SER A 638 -7.53 -20.46 5.78
N VAL A 639 -8.57 -21.28 5.94
CA VAL A 639 -9.63 -21.43 4.93
C VAL A 639 -10.59 -20.23 4.96
N SER A 640 -10.73 -19.54 3.83
CA SER A 640 -11.69 -18.44 3.67
C SER A 640 -13.13 -18.95 3.80
N THR A 641 -13.98 -18.15 4.44
CA THR A 641 -15.43 -18.43 4.57
C THR A 641 -16.15 -18.47 3.22
N TYR A 642 -15.58 -17.87 2.17
CA TYR A 642 -16.15 -17.82 0.81
C TYR A 642 -15.62 -18.92 -0.12
N SER A 643 -14.53 -19.59 0.26
CA SER A 643 -13.93 -20.67 -0.52
C SER A 643 -14.77 -21.95 -0.40
N THR A 644 -15.72 -22.14 -1.32
CA THR A 644 -16.41 -23.43 -1.49
C THR A 644 -15.49 -24.50 -2.05
N ALA A 645 -14.46 -24.12 -2.83
CA ALA A 645 -13.55 -25.06 -3.47
C ALA A 645 -12.69 -25.86 -2.47
N ASN A 646 -12.18 -25.23 -1.40
CA ASN A 646 -11.39 -25.94 -0.38
C ASN A 646 -12.26 -26.73 0.62
N ARG A 647 -13.57 -26.48 0.68
CA ARG A 647 -14.50 -27.34 1.45
C ARG A 647 -14.72 -28.69 0.78
N GLU A 648 -14.70 -28.74 -0.55
CA GLU A 648 -14.87 -29.99 -1.29
C GLU A 648 -13.64 -30.90 -1.17
N GLN A 649 -12.42 -30.32 -1.16
CA GLN A 649 -11.17 -31.08 -0.97
C GLN A 649 -10.95 -31.63 0.45
N GLN A 650 -11.65 -31.12 1.47
CA GLN A 650 -11.60 -31.68 2.83
C GLN A 650 -12.62 -32.80 3.08
N HIS A 651 -13.52 -33.06 2.11
CA HIS A 651 -14.54 -34.09 2.20
C HIS A 651 -14.26 -35.33 1.31
N GLU A 652 -13.14 -35.36 0.60
CA GLU A 652 -12.53 -36.57 0.03
C GLU A 652 -11.33 -37.00 0.89
#